data_AF-A0A0A0M9S9-F1
#
_entry.id   AF-A0A0A0M9S9-F1
#
_cell.length_a   1.000
_cell.length_b   1.000
_cell.length_c   1.000
_cell.angle_alpha   90.00
_cell.angle_beta   90.00
_cell.angle_gamma   90.00
#
_symmetry.space_group_name_H-M   'P 1'
#
loop_
_entity.id
_entity.type
_entity.pdbx_description
1 polymer ?
#
loop_
_entity_poly.entity_id
_entity_poly.type
_entity_poly.pdbx_seq_one_letter_code
_entity_poly.pdbx_strand_id
1 'polypeptide(L)'
;MLGLVVTAAAFGSYHVLSGAQERQLAVHSTAPAQATAWRGVQLVRRYLEAVDGDVIADWGREGAPLAIGGDMGITARITEVVEVPGSGMVGPYYRVTAQVSGMAARGTPAQSTSLVEVVYRVVPGDGSGTTPPPSGGGGVIHAMDIHRNLDLTGSIQFRGPDNAVINVNGNARLDSASITGIDTLRATGDVSIGSNIQVGAVHANGNVELTGSSGVGEIRSRGDVTIRGGSSPMTVRANGRVLFAGGNGSVVESRGGVRVSAGGVNITSIATEADVDWSGSGGRAGTIHANGNIRYNGGKSGAAPTLRSRGNITATAAGAGLAHANGQVRGEGWGRFDTVAARGGLTLTGSFSAGTVRPRDTVEPVVPVSIPEVPEVQMPGYRIDVYPLRAAANYVFEYVGNRIQVQVSQVAGIPDGTYVLGERQDGRKDWLCRPGDLRNGVCQRPVATICQGFSEYNACFTYDRGKWTVDGTSMARGVAWFDGDLQVGNGTYVNTFLATGNLNTSGSHRTVSPNYAGYATTCRNAAPAGTRMGVYSHFAELVPANLCNIEDGTMTGEPLGNIAYLAGGLAPGGGFVGGDIDLGASTRADGAVMAGNLLRTGGSTTLNGRIVSAAQRAGASDEIRMGGSTTMDLGSGSDDYDPSAPIPCMVDCEPEPELGEPVEGNTATVQWSRYL
;
A
#
# COMPACT_ATOMS: atom_id res chain seq x y z
N MET A 1 71.41 -7.81 10.99
CA MET A 1 70.20 -7.00 11.22
C MET A 1 69.13 -7.38 10.21
N LEU A 2 68.40 -8.48 10.44
CA LEU A 2 67.29 -8.96 9.60
C LEU A 2 66.36 -9.79 10.52
N GLY A 3 65.61 -9.13 11.40
CA GLY A 3 64.81 -9.84 12.40
C GLY A 3 63.65 -9.06 13.04
N LEU A 4 63.26 -7.90 12.51
CA LEU A 4 62.31 -7.02 13.22
C LEU A 4 61.26 -6.32 12.34
N VAL A 5 60.87 -6.90 11.20
CA VAL A 5 59.86 -6.26 10.31
C VAL A 5 58.66 -7.17 9.96
N VAL A 6 58.63 -8.45 10.34
CA VAL A 6 57.53 -9.34 9.91
C VAL A 6 56.36 -9.43 10.90
N THR A 7 56.49 -8.95 12.14
CA THR A 7 55.45 -9.11 13.18
C THR A 7 54.38 -8.01 13.21
N ALA A 8 54.59 -6.86 12.56
CA ALA A 8 53.60 -5.76 12.55
C ALA A 8 52.55 -5.86 11.42
N ALA A 9 52.88 -6.54 10.32
CA ALA A 9 51.96 -6.68 9.18
C ALA A 9 50.86 -7.73 9.43
N ALA A 10 51.16 -8.80 10.17
CA ALA A 10 50.18 -9.87 10.41
C ALA A 10 49.08 -9.49 11.42
N PHE A 11 49.38 -8.66 12.44
CA PHE A 11 48.38 -8.20 13.40
C PHE A 11 47.49 -7.07 12.87
N GLY A 12 47.98 -6.25 11.93
CA GLY A 12 47.16 -5.24 11.24
C GLY A 12 46.11 -5.86 10.30
N SER A 13 46.46 -6.93 9.58
CA SER A 13 45.53 -7.64 8.70
C SER A 13 44.46 -8.42 9.47
N TYR A 14 44.80 -9.00 10.63
CA TYR A 14 43.84 -9.72 11.48
C TYR A 14 42.82 -8.76 12.14
N HIS A 15 43.25 -7.57 12.58
CA HIS A 15 42.34 -6.57 13.15
C HIS A 15 41.43 -5.90 12.11
N VAL A 16 41.89 -5.76 10.87
CA VAL A 16 41.09 -5.23 9.76
C VAL A 16 40.12 -6.30 9.22
N LEU A 17 40.49 -7.58 9.26
CA LEU A 17 39.61 -8.70 8.90
C LEU A 17 38.59 -9.02 9.99
N SER A 18 38.96 -8.96 11.27
CA SER A 18 38.00 -9.09 12.38
C SER A 18 37.06 -7.90 12.43
N GLY A 19 37.55 -6.67 12.20
CA GLY A 19 36.72 -5.48 12.09
C GLY A 19 35.80 -5.44 10.87
N ALA A 20 36.21 -6.03 9.74
CA ALA A 20 35.35 -6.17 8.56
C ALA A 20 34.31 -7.30 8.73
N GLN A 21 34.68 -8.43 9.33
CA GLN A 21 33.74 -9.51 9.66
C GLN A 21 32.75 -9.10 10.76
N GLU A 22 33.18 -8.36 11.78
CA GLU A 22 32.30 -7.78 12.81
C GLU A 22 31.41 -6.67 12.26
N ARG A 23 31.90 -5.81 11.36
CA ARG A 23 31.06 -4.81 10.67
C ARG A 23 30.07 -5.45 9.70
N GLN A 24 30.46 -6.51 9.00
CA GLN A 24 29.57 -7.25 8.10
C GLN A 24 28.54 -8.06 8.89
N LEU A 25 28.90 -8.63 10.06
CA LEU A 25 27.95 -9.21 11.01
C LEU A 25 27.04 -8.15 11.66
N ALA A 26 27.55 -6.98 12.02
CA ALA A 26 26.78 -5.90 12.63
C ALA A 26 25.78 -5.28 11.64
N VAL A 27 26.16 -5.11 10.36
CA VAL A 27 25.27 -4.64 9.30
C VAL A 27 24.23 -5.72 8.92
N HIS A 28 24.56 -7.01 9.08
CA HIS A 28 23.59 -8.09 8.91
C HIS A 28 22.73 -8.37 10.15
N SER A 29 23.10 -7.92 11.35
CA SER A 29 22.34 -8.13 12.59
C SER A 29 21.41 -6.97 12.95
N THR A 30 21.67 -5.74 12.48
CA THR A 30 20.77 -4.60 12.70
C THR A 30 19.44 -4.75 11.97
N ALA A 31 19.44 -5.20 10.70
CA ALA A 31 18.20 -5.38 9.94
C ALA A 31 17.22 -6.41 10.55
N PRO A 32 17.68 -7.59 11.03
CA PRO A 32 16.84 -8.51 11.81
C PRO A 32 16.34 -7.91 13.13
N ALA A 33 17.15 -7.15 13.86
CA ALA A 33 16.72 -6.51 15.12
C ALA A 33 15.68 -5.40 14.87
N GLN A 34 15.85 -4.62 13.80
CA GLN A 34 14.89 -3.63 13.33
C GLN A 34 13.57 -4.30 12.88
N ALA A 35 13.64 -5.40 12.14
CA ALA A 35 12.46 -6.19 11.76
C ALA A 35 11.73 -6.75 12.98
N THR A 36 12.46 -7.24 13.99
CA THR A 36 11.90 -7.70 15.26
C THR A 36 11.27 -6.54 16.06
N ALA A 37 11.86 -5.34 16.04
CA ALA A 37 11.29 -4.16 16.70
C ALA A 37 9.95 -3.77 16.06
N TRP A 38 9.88 -3.77 14.73
CA TRP A 38 8.64 -3.50 14.00
C TRP A 38 7.56 -4.58 14.17
N ARG A 39 7.96 -5.85 14.33
CA ARG A 39 7.03 -6.91 14.78
C ARG A 39 6.44 -6.58 16.14
N GLY A 40 7.24 -6.03 17.06
CA GLY A 40 6.76 -5.57 18.36
C GLY A 40 5.81 -4.39 18.30
N VAL A 41 6.02 -3.44 17.37
CA VAL A 41 5.11 -2.30 17.13
C VAL A 41 3.71 -2.79 16.76
N GLN A 42 3.61 -3.75 15.83
CA GLN A 42 2.31 -4.31 15.43
C GLN A 42 1.66 -5.14 16.55
N LEU A 43 2.47 -5.81 17.37
CA LEU A 43 1.99 -6.56 18.52
C LEU A 43 1.38 -5.63 19.60
N VAL A 44 1.98 -4.46 19.82
CA VAL A 44 1.42 -3.42 20.69
C VAL A 44 0.13 -2.84 20.10
N ARG A 45 0.07 -2.57 18.79
CA ARG A 45 -1.18 -2.11 18.13
C ARG A 45 -2.34 -3.07 18.36
N ARG A 46 -2.14 -4.36 18.07
CA ARG A 46 -3.17 -5.39 18.27
C ARG A 46 -3.57 -5.54 19.74
N TYR A 47 -2.62 -5.36 20.65
CA TYR A 47 -2.91 -5.33 22.08
C TYR A 47 -3.82 -4.14 22.43
N LEU A 48 -3.55 -2.94 21.90
CA LEU A 48 -4.39 -1.75 22.12
C LEU A 48 -5.80 -1.88 21.51
N GLU A 49 -5.95 -2.59 20.38
CA GLU A 49 -7.25 -2.92 19.79
C GLU A 49 -8.06 -3.91 20.64
N ALA A 50 -7.37 -4.75 21.43
CA ALA A 50 -8.00 -5.78 22.26
C ALA A 50 -8.24 -5.35 23.72
N VAL A 51 -7.71 -4.20 24.13
CA VAL A 51 -7.86 -3.67 25.49
C VAL A 51 -9.09 -2.78 25.54
N ASP A 52 -9.90 -2.94 26.58
CA ASP A 52 -11.10 -2.14 26.83
C ASP A 52 -10.78 -0.64 26.98
N GLY A 53 -11.64 0.24 26.46
CA GLY A 53 -11.46 1.69 26.52
C GLY A 53 -11.29 2.22 27.95
N ASP A 54 -12.04 1.66 28.89
CA ASP A 54 -11.95 2.02 30.32
C ASP A 54 -10.57 1.69 30.92
N VAL A 55 -9.94 0.60 30.47
CA VAL A 55 -8.60 0.19 30.92
C VAL A 55 -7.52 1.14 30.38
N ILE A 56 -7.69 1.67 29.16
CA ILE A 56 -6.79 2.67 28.57
C ILE A 56 -6.91 4.01 29.31
N ALA A 57 -8.13 4.39 29.70
CA ALA A 57 -8.38 5.58 30.50
C ALA A 57 -7.62 5.56 31.84
N ASP A 58 -7.57 4.40 32.50
CA ASP A 58 -6.86 4.22 33.77
C ASP A 58 -5.32 4.29 33.61
N TRP A 59 -4.78 3.86 32.47
CA TRP A 59 -3.34 3.99 32.19
C TRP A 59 -2.85 5.43 32.12
N GLY A 60 -3.70 6.36 31.68
CA GLY A 60 -3.40 7.80 31.70
C GLY A 60 -3.24 8.37 33.12
N ARG A 61 -3.73 7.67 34.15
CA ARG A 61 -3.71 8.11 35.56
C ARG A 61 -2.64 7.40 36.39
N GLU A 62 -2.41 6.11 36.15
CA GLU A 62 -1.57 5.25 37.01
C GLU A 62 -0.30 4.72 36.32
N GLY A 63 -0.17 4.88 34.99
CA GLY A 63 0.90 4.32 34.18
C GLY A 63 0.63 2.85 33.80
N ALA A 64 0.94 2.48 32.56
CA ALA A 64 0.60 1.17 32.01
C ALA A 64 1.66 0.09 32.29
N PRO A 65 1.30 -1.08 32.87
CA PRO A 65 2.18 -2.22 32.97
C PRO A 65 2.12 -3.05 31.69
N LEU A 66 2.77 -2.60 30.62
CA LEU A 66 2.95 -3.43 29.42
C LEU A 66 4.36 -4.01 29.39
N ALA A 67 4.45 -5.34 29.45
CA ALA A 67 5.66 -6.11 29.18
C ALA A 67 5.31 -7.26 28.23
N ILE A 68 5.44 -7.02 26.93
CA ILE A 68 5.19 -8.05 25.89
C ILE A 68 6.53 -8.62 25.42
N GLY A 69 6.63 -9.96 25.29
CA GLY A 69 7.54 -10.59 24.32
C GLY A 69 8.87 -11.18 24.84
N GLY A 70 9.01 -11.43 26.15
CA GLY A 70 10.28 -11.87 26.78
C GLY A 70 11.03 -13.03 26.10
N ASP A 71 10.31 -13.96 25.45
CA ASP A 71 10.87 -15.12 24.76
C ASP A 71 11.02 -14.95 23.23
N MET A 72 10.43 -13.89 22.65
CA MET A 72 10.46 -13.60 21.20
C MET A 72 11.53 -12.58 20.80
N GLY A 73 12.35 -12.14 21.75
CA GLY A 73 13.29 -11.04 21.53
C GLY A 73 12.59 -9.69 21.31
N ILE A 74 11.35 -9.54 21.77
CA ILE A 74 10.60 -8.27 21.72
C ILE A 74 10.38 -7.82 23.16
N THR A 75 10.61 -6.55 23.45
CA THR A 75 10.21 -5.94 24.71
C THR A 75 9.50 -4.63 24.40
N ALA A 76 8.23 -4.51 24.74
CA ALA A 76 7.48 -3.26 24.61
C ALA A 76 7.13 -2.70 25.97
N ARG A 77 7.18 -1.37 26.11
CA ARG A 77 6.72 -0.61 27.28
C ARG A 77 5.93 0.60 26.81
N ILE A 78 4.75 0.83 27.38
CA ILE A 78 4.01 2.08 27.21
C ILE A 78 4.67 3.14 28.09
N THR A 79 5.03 4.28 27.50
CA THR A 79 5.73 5.38 28.16
C THR A 79 4.79 6.54 28.49
N GLU A 80 3.71 6.70 27.74
CA GLU A 80 2.76 7.81 27.92
C GLU A 80 1.37 7.40 27.40
N VAL A 81 0.32 7.87 28.08
CA VAL A 81 -1.07 7.80 27.59
C VAL A 81 -1.72 9.15 27.86
N VAL A 82 -2.23 9.80 26.81
CA VAL A 82 -2.89 11.11 26.89
C VAL A 82 -4.26 11.01 26.27
N GLU A 83 -5.31 11.32 27.03
CA GLU A 83 -6.64 11.53 26.48
C GLU A 83 -6.67 12.85 25.70
N VAL A 84 -7.12 12.79 24.46
CA VAL A 84 -7.31 13.97 23.62
C VAL A 84 -8.80 14.24 23.50
N PRO A 85 -9.29 15.37 24.03
CA PRO A 85 -10.68 15.76 23.87
C PRO A 85 -11.04 15.89 22.39
N GLY A 86 -12.21 15.39 22.00
CA GLY A 86 -12.72 15.54 20.64
C GLY A 86 -12.97 17.01 20.28
N SER A 87 -12.90 17.34 18.99
CA SER A 87 -13.27 18.65 18.45
C SER A 87 -14.16 18.49 17.21
N GLY A 88 -15.35 19.07 17.22
CA GLY A 88 -16.29 18.98 16.09
C GLY A 88 -16.77 17.55 15.84
N MET A 89 -16.60 17.05 14.61
CA MET A 89 -17.06 15.72 14.15
C MET A 89 -16.19 14.54 14.61
N VAL A 90 -15.12 14.77 15.39
CA VAL A 90 -14.21 13.72 15.88
C VAL A 90 -14.42 13.50 17.37
N GLY A 91 -14.82 12.28 17.75
CA GLY A 91 -14.96 11.85 19.15
C GLY A 91 -13.63 11.82 19.91
N PRO A 92 -13.66 11.72 21.26
CA PRO A 92 -12.46 11.64 22.08
C PRO A 92 -11.62 10.41 21.71
N TYR A 93 -10.29 10.52 21.82
CA TYR A 93 -9.37 9.41 21.55
C TYR A 93 -8.16 9.47 22.47
N TYR A 94 -7.48 8.34 22.63
CA TYR A 94 -6.24 8.25 23.40
C TYR A 94 -5.02 8.29 22.48
N ARG A 95 -4.02 9.08 22.86
CA ARG A 95 -2.67 9.03 22.30
C ARG A 95 -1.78 8.20 23.21
N VAL A 96 -1.34 7.04 22.73
CA VAL A 96 -0.50 6.08 23.50
C VAL A 96 0.91 6.07 22.91
N THR A 97 1.91 6.48 23.68
CA THR A 97 3.33 6.38 23.30
C THR A 97 3.91 5.08 23.86
N ALA A 98 4.60 4.32 23.04
CA ALA A 98 5.31 3.12 23.47
C ALA A 98 6.74 3.07 22.92
N GLN A 99 7.62 2.45 23.70
CA GLN A 99 8.97 2.08 23.28
C GLN A 99 9.03 0.58 23.09
N VAL A 100 9.46 0.16 21.90
CA VAL A 100 9.51 -1.22 21.46
C VAL A 100 10.94 -1.59 21.09
N SER A 101 11.52 -2.51 21.85
CA SER A 101 12.82 -3.10 21.58
C SER A 101 12.66 -4.40 20.82
N GLY A 102 13.40 -4.55 19.72
CA GLY A 102 13.61 -5.81 19.01
C GLY A 102 15.05 -6.27 19.16
N MET A 103 15.23 -7.54 19.49
CA MET A 103 16.52 -8.19 19.72
C MET A 103 16.69 -9.33 18.72
N ALA A 104 17.84 -9.37 18.05
CA ALA A 104 18.22 -10.49 17.19
C ALA A 104 19.44 -11.22 17.78
N ALA A 105 19.54 -12.52 17.45
CA ALA A 105 20.68 -13.38 17.79
C ALA A 105 21.07 -13.40 19.29
N ARG A 106 20.07 -13.40 20.18
CA ARG A 106 20.21 -13.42 21.65
C ARG A 106 21.19 -14.50 22.11
N GLY A 107 22.19 -14.11 22.91
CA GLY A 107 23.18 -15.04 23.48
C GLY A 107 24.29 -15.48 22.53
N THR A 108 24.46 -14.79 21.39
CA THR A 108 25.56 -15.03 20.43
C THR A 108 26.41 -13.75 20.26
N PRO A 109 27.63 -13.86 19.70
CA PRO A 109 28.43 -12.68 19.34
C PRO A 109 27.77 -11.74 18.32
N ALA A 110 26.70 -12.18 17.66
CA ALA A 110 25.93 -11.40 16.67
C ALA A 110 24.74 -10.65 17.28
N GLN A 111 24.59 -10.65 18.61
CA GLN A 111 23.44 -10.05 19.29
C GLN A 111 23.33 -8.55 18.97
N SER A 112 22.16 -8.13 18.54
CA SER A 112 21.84 -6.75 18.19
C SER A 112 20.47 -6.37 18.73
N THR A 113 20.30 -5.09 19.06
CA THR A 113 19.05 -4.53 19.57
C THR A 113 18.69 -3.27 18.80
N SER A 114 17.42 -3.11 18.48
CA SER A 114 16.85 -1.89 17.90
C SER A 114 15.72 -1.42 18.78
N LEU A 115 15.65 -0.11 19.05
CA LEU A 115 14.60 0.51 19.85
C LEU A 115 13.80 1.44 18.94
N VAL A 116 12.48 1.29 18.94
CA VAL A 116 11.53 2.13 18.21
C VAL A 116 10.60 2.78 19.21
N GLU A 117 10.52 4.10 19.18
CA GLU A 117 9.44 4.83 19.83
C GLU A 117 8.30 5.03 18.83
N VAL A 118 7.08 4.75 19.25
CA VAL A 118 5.90 4.78 18.40
C VAL A 118 4.74 5.40 19.15
N VAL A 119 3.95 6.22 18.46
CA VAL A 119 2.73 6.82 18.99
C VAL A 119 1.53 6.24 18.29
N TYR A 120 0.56 5.75 19.06
CA TYR A 120 -0.72 5.25 18.57
C TYR A 120 -1.82 6.24 18.87
N ARG A 121 -2.79 6.34 17.96
CA ARG A 121 -4.12 6.89 18.21
C ARG A 121 -5.07 5.72 18.43
N VAL A 122 -5.71 5.67 19.59
CA VAL A 122 -6.69 4.66 19.96
C VAL A 122 -8.04 5.33 20.15
N VAL A 123 -9.01 4.98 19.30
CA VAL A 123 -10.41 5.44 19.44
C VAL A 123 -11.17 4.31 20.13
N PRO A 124 -11.77 4.54 21.32
CA PRO A 124 -12.56 3.51 21.98
C PRO A 124 -13.82 3.14 21.19
N GLY A 125 -14.29 1.90 21.31
CA GLY A 125 -15.61 1.49 20.83
C GLY A 125 -16.43 0.81 21.93
N ASP A 126 -17.75 0.86 21.79
CA ASP A 126 -18.69 0.56 22.88
C ASP A 126 -18.83 -0.97 23.08
N GLY A 127 -18.19 -1.55 24.10
CA GLY A 127 -18.04 -3.01 24.21
C GLY A 127 -19.34 -3.81 24.38
N SER A 128 -19.67 -4.70 23.42
CA SER A 128 -20.28 -6.01 23.70
C SER A 128 -20.06 -7.01 22.55
N GLY A 129 -19.58 -8.23 22.86
CA GLY A 129 -19.11 -9.18 21.85
C GLY A 129 -20.20 -9.98 21.12
N THR A 130 -20.01 -10.23 19.82
CA THR A 130 -20.00 -11.57 19.17
C THR A 130 -19.77 -11.44 17.66
N THR A 131 -18.80 -12.21 17.15
CA THR A 131 -18.51 -12.56 15.74
C THR A 131 -18.27 -11.43 14.71
N PRO A 132 -17.10 -11.40 14.03
CA PRO A 132 -16.72 -10.28 13.17
C PRO A 132 -17.15 -10.46 11.70
N PRO A 133 -17.85 -9.49 11.08
CA PRO A 133 -17.71 -9.14 9.68
C PRO A 133 -16.63 -8.04 9.49
N PRO A 134 -16.05 -7.90 8.30
CA PRO A 134 -14.88 -7.04 8.05
C PRO A 134 -15.29 -5.56 7.92
N SER A 135 -14.70 -4.67 8.73
CA SER A 135 -14.96 -3.22 8.70
C SER A 135 -14.04 -2.46 7.74
N GLY A 136 -14.67 -1.61 6.92
CA GLY A 136 -14.14 -0.35 6.42
C GLY A 136 -14.78 0.81 7.18
N GLY A 137 -14.18 2.00 7.09
CA GLY A 137 -14.71 3.23 7.68
C GLY A 137 -13.89 3.74 8.86
N GLY A 138 -12.75 4.34 8.57
CA GLY A 138 -11.89 4.98 9.58
C GLY A 138 -10.59 5.46 8.96
N GLY A 139 -10.63 6.59 8.23
CA GLY A 139 -9.44 7.37 7.84
C GLY A 139 -8.27 6.57 7.27
N VAL A 140 -8.54 5.60 6.41
CA VAL A 140 -7.51 4.91 5.63
C VAL A 140 -7.42 5.62 4.29
N ILE A 141 -6.30 6.27 4.00
CA ILE A 141 -6.05 6.81 2.66
C ILE A 141 -6.08 5.61 1.70
N HIS A 142 -7.14 5.51 0.89
CA HIS A 142 -7.19 4.63 -0.27
C HIS A 142 -6.18 5.16 -1.29
N ALA A 143 -4.93 4.75 -1.14
CA ALA A 143 -3.85 5.21 -2.00
C ALA A 143 -4.12 4.79 -3.46
N MET A 144 -4.64 3.58 -3.66
CA MET A 144 -4.85 2.99 -4.99
C MET A 144 -6.07 2.08 -5.08
N ASP A 145 -6.94 2.37 -6.05
CA ASP A 145 -8.02 1.49 -6.49
C ASP A 145 -7.85 1.12 -7.97
N ILE A 146 -7.57 -0.15 -8.24
CA ILE A 146 -7.14 -0.65 -9.54
C ILE A 146 -8.13 -1.70 -10.04
N HIS A 147 -8.85 -1.44 -11.13
CA HIS A 147 -9.90 -2.34 -11.65
C HIS A 147 -9.41 -3.35 -12.70
N ARG A 148 -8.12 -3.70 -12.65
CA ARG A 148 -7.42 -4.65 -13.53
C ARG A 148 -6.31 -5.35 -12.73
N ASN A 149 -5.62 -6.28 -13.38
CA ASN A 149 -4.35 -6.78 -12.86
C ASN A 149 -3.35 -5.64 -12.66
N LEU A 150 -2.61 -5.71 -11.55
CA LEU A 150 -1.56 -4.78 -11.17
C LEU A 150 -0.19 -5.47 -11.23
N ASP A 151 0.77 -4.85 -11.91
CA ASP A 151 2.16 -5.27 -11.94
C ASP A 151 3.07 -4.10 -11.52
N LEU A 152 3.61 -4.19 -10.31
CA LEU A 152 4.57 -3.24 -9.74
C LEU A 152 5.99 -3.76 -9.96
N THR A 153 6.70 -3.12 -10.90
CA THR A 153 8.07 -3.46 -11.29
C THR A 153 8.97 -2.23 -11.18
N GLY A 154 10.26 -2.41 -10.90
CA GLY A 154 11.18 -1.27 -10.71
C GLY A 154 11.09 -0.59 -9.33
N SER A 155 11.86 0.46 -9.10
CA SER A 155 12.02 1.07 -7.78
C SER A 155 10.79 1.88 -7.34
N ILE A 156 9.80 1.19 -6.76
CA ILE A 156 8.59 1.82 -6.21
C ILE A 156 8.79 2.13 -4.72
N GLN A 157 8.46 3.34 -4.28
CA GLN A 157 8.50 3.74 -2.87
C GLN A 157 7.18 4.38 -2.45
N PHE A 158 6.63 3.94 -1.31
CA PHE A 158 5.53 4.63 -0.65
C PHE A 158 6.09 5.46 0.51
N ARG A 159 5.76 6.74 0.54
CA ARG A 159 6.17 7.72 1.56
C ARG A 159 4.93 8.39 2.12
N GLY A 160 5.00 8.86 3.36
CA GLY A 160 3.87 9.52 4.02
C GLY A 160 3.86 9.21 5.52
N PRO A 161 3.04 9.93 6.30
CA PRO A 161 2.82 9.59 7.71
C PRO A 161 2.13 8.22 7.86
N ASP A 162 1.25 7.88 6.92
CA ASP A 162 0.49 6.63 6.88
C ASP A 162 1.04 5.68 5.81
N ASN A 163 0.85 4.38 6.05
CA ASN A 163 1.15 3.32 5.09
C ASN A 163 0.01 3.16 4.07
N ALA A 164 0.35 2.78 2.84
CA ALA A 164 -0.59 2.69 1.72
C ALA A 164 -1.56 1.50 1.82
N VAL A 165 -2.81 1.71 1.41
CA VAL A 165 -3.76 0.64 1.11
C VAL A 165 -4.01 0.57 -0.39
N ILE A 166 -3.86 -0.64 -0.93
CA ILE A 166 -3.95 -0.95 -2.36
C ILE A 166 -5.07 -1.97 -2.58
N ASN A 167 -6.04 -1.63 -3.43
CA ASN A 167 -7.13 -2.51 -3.82
C ASN A 167 -7.00 -2.85 -5.32
N VAL A 168 -7.09 -4.14 -5.66
CA VAL A 168 -6.91 -4.66 -7.02
C VAL A 168 -8.06 -5.59 -7.39
N ASN A 169 -8.85 -5.22 -8.38
CA ASN A 169 -9.85 -6.09 -9.00
C ASN A 169 -9.19 -6.93 -10.09
N GLY A 170 -8.43 -7.93 -9.67
CA GLY A 170 -7.64 -8.81 -10.51
C GLY A 170 -6.46 -9.38 -9.73
N ASN A 171 -5.44 -9.81 -10.47
CA ASN A 171 -4.20 -10.30 -9.89
C ASN A 171 -3.27 -9.14 -9.51
N ALA A 172 -2.52 -9.28 -8.41
CA ALA A 172 -1.50 -8.33 -8.01
C ALA A 172 -0.12 -8.99 -8.01
N ARG A 173 0.83 -8.38 -8.72
CA ARG A 173 2.24 -8.78 -8.75
C ARG A 173 3.10 -7.64 -8.25
N LEU A 174 3.89 -7.91 -7.21
CA LEU A 174 4.92 -7.02 -6.70
C LEU A 174 6.26 -7.73 -6.88
N ASP A 175 7.09 -7.28 -7.82
CA ASP A 175 8.34 -7.98 -8.16
C ASP A 175 9.55 -7.03 -8.21
N SER A 176 9.64 -6.15 -7.22
CA SER A 176 10.77 -5.24 -7.09
C SER A 176 11.32 -5.14 -5.68
N ALA A 177 12.65 -5.14 -5.59
CA ALA A 177 13.40 -5.29 -4.34
C ALA A 177 13.40 -4.07 -3.40
N SER A 178 12.54 -3.06 -3.62
CA SER A 178 12.54 -1.82 -2.83
C SER A 178 11.15 -1.32 -2.41
N ILE A 179 10.10 -2.13 -2.54
CA ILE A 179 8.74 -1.70 -2.20
C ILE A 179 8.54 -1.77 -0.68
N THR A 180 8.41 -0.61 -0.05
CA THR A 180 8.13 -0.42 1.38
C THR A 180 7.00 0.58 1.57
N GLY A 181 6.32 0.55 2.72
CA GLY A 181 5.25 1.49 3.07
C GLY A 181 3.85 1.07 2.64
N ILE A 182 3.61 -0.23 2.44
CA ILE A 182 2.26 -0.78 2.17
C ILE A 182 1.73 -1.40 3.45
N ASP A 183 0.59 -0.91 3.94
CA ASP A 183 -0.13 -1.51 5.06
C ASP A 183 -0.90 -2.73 4.58
N THR A 184 -1.79 -2.55 3.61
CA THR A 184 -2.73 -3.58 3.18
C THR A 184 -2.79 -3.67 1.66
N LEU A 185 -2.66 -4.89 1.13
CA LEU A 185 -2.92 -5.24 -0.27
C LEU A 185 -4.13 -6.17 -0.35
N ARG A 186 -5.17 -5.75 -1.08
CA ARG A 186 -6.40 -6.53 -1.31
C ARG A 186 -6.54 -6.85 -2.79
N ALA A 187 -6.76 -8.12 -3.13
CA ALA A 187 -6.92 -8.57 -4.50
C ALA A 187 -8.11 -9.52 -4.67
N THR A 188 -8.91 -9.31 -5.72
CA THR A 188 -9.97 -10.25 -6.12
C THR A 188 -9.45 -11.46 -6.89
N GLY A 189 -8.18 -11.47 -7.27
CA GLY A 189 -7.47 -12.60 -7.89
C GLY A 189 -6.27 -13.08 -7.06
N ASP A 190 -5.25 -13.58 -7.75
CA ASP A 190 -4.01 -14.09 -7.17
C ASP A 190 -3.06 -12.95 -6.75
N VAL A 191 -2.25 -13.17 -5.72
CA VAL A 191 -1.20 -12.23 -5.28
C VAL A 191 0.17 -12.90 -5.34
N SER A 192 1.15 -12.26 -5.97
CA SER A 192 2.54 -12.68 -5.96
C SER A 192 3.46 -11.56 -5.45
N ILE A 193 4.29 -11.88 -4.46
CA ILE A 193 5.22 -10.94 -3.84
C ILE A 193 6.65 -11.49 -3.94
N GLY A 194 7.52 -10.69 -4.56
CA GLY A 194 8.94 -10.95 -4.76
C GLY A 194 9.81 -10.64 -3.54
N SER A 195 11.12 -10.63 -3.76
CA SER A 195 12.12 -10.46 -2.70
C SER A 195 12.15 -9.03 -2.13
N ASN A 196 12.48 -8.89 -0.83
CA ASN A 196 12.72 -7.60 -0.15
C ASN A 196 11.53 -6.62 -0.16
N ILE A 197 10.31 -7.14 -0.30
CA ILE A 197 9.08 -6.36 -0.21
C ILE A 197 8.46 -6.53 1.17
N GLN A 198 7.96 -5.43 1.74
CA GLN A 198 7.29 -5.41 3.03
C GLN A 198 5.82 -4.98 2.89
N VAL A 199 4.92 -5.81 3.40
CA VAL A 199 3.47 -5.55 3.41
C VAL A 199 2.89 -5.93 4.77
N GLY A 200 2.06 -5.07 5.37
CA GLY A 200 1.40 -5.38 6.64
C GLY A 200 0.46 -6.58 6.53
N ALA A 201 -0.51 -6.53 5.62
CA ALA A 201 -1.52 -7.56 5.39
C ALA A 201 -1.80 -7.78 3.90
N VAL A 202 -2.00 -9.05 3.51
CA VAL A 202 -2.38 -9.46 2.16
C VAL A 202 -3.69 -10.23 2.22
N HIS A 203 -4.72 -9.73 1.53
CA HIS A 203 -6.02 -10.39 1.39
C HIS A 203 -6.24 -10.75 -0.08
N ALA A 204 -6.47 -12.04 -0.38
CA ALA A 204 -6.65 -12.52 -1.74
C ALA A 204 -7.83 -13.50 -1.84
N ASN A 205 -8.66 -13.33 -2.86
CA ASN A 205 -9.63 -14.38 -3.24
C ASN A 205 -8.94 -15.54 -3.97
N GLY A 206 -7.83 -15.28 -4.65
CA GLY A 206 -6.98 -16.29 -5.27
C GLY A 206 -5.88 -16.80 -4.34
N ASN A 207 -4.87 -17.39 -4.96
CA ASN A 207 -3.67 -17.91 -4.33
C ASN A 207 -2.73 -16.77 -3.92
N VAL A 208 -1.88 -17.02 -2.92
CA VAL A 208 -0.81 -16.11 -2.51
C VAL A 208 0.53 -16.80 -2.64
N GLU A 209 1.45 -16.24 -3.44
CA GLU A 209 2.82 -16.73 -3.56
C GLU A 209 3.82 -15.68 -3.03
N LEU A 210 4.61 -16.08 -2.03
CA LEU A 210 5.76 -15.33 -1.55
C LEU A 210 7.05 -15.96 -2.06
N THR A 211 7.94 -15.15 -2.62
CA THR A 211 9.27 -15.58 -3.05
C THR A 211 10.38 -14.72 -2.46
N GLY A 212 11.58 -15.29 -2.36
CA GLY A 212 12.74 -14.57 -1.82
C GLY A 212 12.60 -14.25 -0.34
N SER A 213 13.05 -13.07 0.08
CA SER A 213 13.03 -12.61 1.49
C SER A 213 11.94 -11.55 1.72
N SER A 214 10.69 -11.85 1.39
CA SER A 214 9.57 -10.93 1.66
C SER A 214 9.13 -10.97 3.13
N GLY A 215 8.71 -9.81 3.63
CA GLY A 215 8.19 -9.64 4.98
C GLY A 215 6.70 -9.29 4.94
N VAL A 216 5.84 -10.28 5.17
CA VAL A 216 4.39 -10.07 5.24
C VAL A 216 3.90 -10.26 6.67
N GLY A 217 3.14 -9.33 7.23
CA GLY A 217 2.61 -9.49 8.59
C GLY A 217 1.54 -10.58 8.65
N GLU A 218 0.53 -10.48 7.79
CA GLU A 218 -0.60 -11.41 7.74
C GLU A 218 -1.00 -11.76 6.31
N ILE A 219 -1.32 -13.02 6.06
CA ILE A 219 -1.91 -13.50 4.81
C ILE A 219 -3.30 -14.06 5.11
N ARG A 220 -4.29 -13.61 4.36
CA ARG A 220 -5.63 -14.22 4.28
C ARG A 220 -5.92 -14.56 2.82
N SER A 221 -6.04 -15.84 2.52
CA SER A 221 -6.28 -16.32 1.16
C SER A 221 -7.46 -17.29 1.11
N ARG A 222 -8.36 -17.10 0.14
CA ARG A 222 -9.37 -18.13 -0.18
C ARG A 222 -8.80 -19.26 -1.05
N GLY A 223 -7.65 -19.04 -1.67
CA GLY A 223 -6.88 -20.06 -2.39
C GLY A 223 -5.77 -20.71 -1.55
N ASP A 224 -4.77 -21.22 -2.25
CA ASP A 224 -3.56 -21.81 -1.68
C ASP A 224 -2.53 -20.71 -1.33
N VAL A 225 -1.69 -20.97 -0.32
CA VAL A 225 -0.56 -20.11 0.04
C VAL A 225 0.75 -20.86 -0.16
N THR A 226 1.65 -20.30 -0.97
CA THR A 226 2.98 -20.86 -1.23
C THR A 226 4.06 -19.90 -0.75
N ILE A 227 4.96 -20.40 0.08
CA ILE A 227 6.07 -19.63 0.65
C ILE A 227 7.38 -20.26 0.18
N ARG A 228 8.19 -19.48 -0.53
CA ARG A 228 9.52 -19.86 -1.05
C ARG A 228 10.59 -18.89 -0.55
N GLY A 229 11.85 -19.33 -0.57
CA GLY A 229 12.99 -18.48 -0.21
C GLY A 229 13.13 -18.27 1.30
N GLY A 230 13.56 -17.07 1.72
CA GLY A 230 13.71 -16.65 3.12
C GLY A 230 12.51 -15.91 3.71
N SER A 231 11.37 -15.92 3.02
CA SER A 231 10.16 -15.18 3.40
C SER A 231 9.65 -15.63 4.78
N SER A 232 9.18 -14.68 5.61
CA SER A 232 8.78 -15.02 6.99
C SER A 232 7.47 -14.37 7.43
N PRO A 233 6.32 -14.85 6.91
CA PRO A 233 5.03 -14.34 7.34
C PRO A 233 4.76 -14.62 8.82
N MET A 234 4.12 -13.69 9.54
CA MET A 234 3.74 -13.96 10.94
C MET A 234 2.52 -14.88 11.00
N THR A 235 1.43 -14.48 10.35
CA THR A 235 0.18 -15.26 10.33
C THR A 235 -0.21 -15.62 8.91
N VAL A 236 -0.57 -16.89 8.70
CA VAL A 236 -1.14 -17.38 7.43
C VAL A 236 -2.47 -18.02 7.72
N ARG A 237 -3.55 -17.52 7.11
CA ARG A 237 -4.87 -18.14 7.09
C ARG A 237 -5.30 -18.43 5.65
N ALA A 238 -5.57 -19.69 5.36
CA ALA A 238 -5.94 -20.12 4.01
C ALA A 238 -7.16 -21.06 4.02
N ASN A 239 -8.07 -20.88 3.06
CA ASN A 239 -9.07 -21.92 2.78
C ASN A 239 -8.44 -23.08 1.99
N GLY A 240 -7.46 -22.80 1.15
CA GLY A 240 -6.67 -23.81 0.43
C GLY A 240 -5.50 -24.38 1.25
N ARG A 241 -4.59 -25.06 0.57
CA ARG A 241 -3.36 -25.65 1.11
C ARG A 241 -2.32 -24.57 1.41
N VAL A 242 -1.53 -24.79 2.46
CA VAL A 242 -0.32 -23.98 2.73
C VAL A 242 0.94 -24.81 2.46
N LEU A 243 1.85 -24.29 1.61
CA LEU A 243 3.13 -24.90 1.28
C LEU A 243 4.29 -24.01 1.73
N PHE A 244 5.13 -24.53 2.62
CA PHE A 244 6.46 -23.99 2.92
C PHE A 244 7.53 -24.75 2.15
N ALA A 245 7.94 -24.18 1.01
CA ALA A 245 9.12 -24.58 0.24
C ALA A 245 10.36 -23.71 0.58
N GLY A 246 10.26 -22.90 1.63
CA GLY A 246 11.30 -22.08 2.25
C GLY A 246 10.69 -21.28 3.41
N GLY A 247 11.51 -20.44 4.05
CA GLY A 247 11.02 -19.43 4.98
C GLY A 247 10.71 -19.91 6.39
N ASN A 248 10.00 -19.08 7.16
CA ASN A 248 9.52 -19.39 8.51
C ASN A 248 8.09 -18.86 8.69
N GLY A 249 7.38 -19.33 9.71
CA GLY A 249 6.05 -18.81 10.07
C GLY A 249 5.87 -18.71 11.58
N SER A 250 4.91 -17.92 12.07
CA SER A 250 4.49 -18.03 13.48
C SER A 250 3.24 -18.88 13.59
N VAL A 251 2.11 -18.43 13.03
CA VAL A 251 0.81 -19.11 13.12
C VAL A 251 0.33 -19.47 11.72
N VAL A 252 0.01 -20.74 11.51
CA VAL A 252 -0.51 -21.26 10.23
C VAL A 252 -1.84 -21.95 10.47
N GLU A 253 -2.90 -21.40 9.89
CA GLU A 253 -4.26 -21.91 9.94
C GLU A 253 -4.74 -22.21 8.53
N SER A 254 -5.16 -23.45 8.27
CA SER A 254 -5.53 -23.87 6.92
C SER A 254 -6.70 -24.84 6.94
N ARG A 255 -7.74 -24.58 6.14
CA ARG A 255 -8.78 -25.59 5.89
C ARG A 255 -8.24 -26.72 5.00
N GLY A 256 -7.37 -26.37 4.05
CA GLY A 256 -6.56 -27.34 3.31
C GLY A 256 -5.40 -27.93 4.12
N GLY A 257 -4.60 -28.77 3.49
CA GLY A 257 -3.44 -29.40 4.13
C GLY A 257 -2.26 -28.43 4.29
N VAL A 258 -1.32 -28.78 5.16
CA VAL A 258 -0.06 -28.02 5.32
C VAL A 258 1.12 -28.89 4.93
N ARG A 259 1.94 -28.41 3.98
CA ARG A 259 3.14 -29.11 3.53
C ARG A 259 4.38 -28.29 3.82
N VAL A 260 5.38 -28.91 4.45
CA VAL A 260 6.69 -28.30 4.72
C VAL A 260 7.76 -29.16 4.07
N SER A 261 8.26 -28.71 2.91
CA SER A 261 9.23 -29.47 2.12
C SER A 261 10.67 -28.98 2.28
N ALA A 262 10.87 -27.72 2.67
CA ALA A 262 12.19 -27.15 2.89
C ALA A 262 12.77 -27.46 4.27
N GLY A 263 14.08 -27.61 4.34
CA GLY A 263 14.78 -27.77 5.60
C GLY A 263 14.94 -26.46 6.37
N GLY A 264 15.10 -26.55 7.68
CA GLY A 264 15.36 -25.38 8.54
C GLY A 264 14.15 -24.47 8.83
N VAL A 265 12.95 -24.82 8.36
CA VAL A 265 11.71 -24.05 8.57
C VAL A 265 11.27 -24.10 10.03
N ASN A 266 10.99 -22.96 10.64
CA ASN A 266 10.43 -22.87 11.99
C ASN A 266 9.00 -22.33 11.94
N ILE A 267 8.06 -23.06 12.56
CA ILE A 267 6.66 -22.65 12.69
C ILE A 267 6.23 -22.80 14.14
N THR A 268 5.67 -21.76 14.76
CA THR A 268 5.25 -21.84 16.18
C THR A 268 4.02 -22.72 16.34
N SER A 269 2.98 -22.51 15.54
CA SER A 269 1.76 -23.32 15.57
C SER A 269 1.18 -23.58 14.19
N ILE A 270 0.71 -24.81 14.00
CA ILE A 270 -0.06 -25.23 12.83
C ILE A 270 -1.40 -25.77 13.31
N ALA A 271 -2.49 -25.26 12.74
CA ALA A 271 -3.84 -25.80 12.88
C ALA A 271 -4.44 -26.05 11.50
N THR A 272 -4.91 -27.27 11.23
CA THR A 272 -5.51 -27.62 9.93
C THR A 272 -6.69 -28.57 10.02
N GLU A 273 -7.66 -28.38 9.13
CA GLU A 273 -8.79 -29.31 8.92
C GLU A 273 -8.41 -30.54 8.08
N ALA A 274 -7.17 -30.62 7.57
CA ALA A 274 -6.68 -31.70 6.73
C ALA A 274 -5.35 -32.27 7.25
N ASP A 275 -4.54 -32.86 6.37
CA ASP A 275 -3.27 -33.50 6.70
C ASP A 275 -2.11 -32.48 6.83
N VAL A 276 -1.09 -32.87 7.62
CA VAL A 276 0.21 -32.18 7.66
C VAL A 276 1.30 -33.12 7.16
N ASP A 277 2.03 -32.69 6.13
CA ASP A 277 3.20 -33.39 5.59
C ASP A 277 4.46 -32.52 5.74
N TRP A 278 5.22 -32.78 6.79
CA TRP A 278 6.50 -32.13 7.05
C TRP A 278 7.64 -33.10 6.68
N SER A 279 8.15 -32.96 5.45
CA SER A 279 9.28 -33.75 4.94
C SER A 279 10.63 -33.04 5.10
N GLY A 280 10.62 -31.72 5.29
CA GLY A 280 11.83 -30.92 5.50
C GLY A 280 12.61 -31.31 6.76
N SER A 281 13.93 -31.44 6.65
CA SER A 281 14.82 -31.77 7.78
C SER A 281 15.36 -30.53 8.48
N GLY A 282 15.62 -30.62 9.77
CA GLY A 282 15.94 -29.43 10.58
C GLY A 282 14.74 -28.50 10.74
N GLY A 283 14.93 -27.36 11.40
CA GLY A 283 13.80 -26.52 11.82
C GLY A 283 12.91 -27.23 12.83
N ARG A 284 11.74 -26.65 13.17
CA ARG A 284 10.80 -27.26 14.11
C ARG A 284 9.40 -26.67 14.01
N ALA A 285 8.41 -27.46 14.42
CA ALA A 285 7.12 -26.94 14.86
C ALA A 285 7.12 -26.73 16.39
N GLY A 286 6.35 -25.77 16.91
CA GLY A 286 5.99 -25.74 18.34
C GLY A 286 4.81 -26.67 18.61
N THR A 287 3.68 -26.40 17.96
CA THR A 287 2.48 -27.24 18.00
C THR A 287 1.95 -27.54 16.61
N ILE A 288 1.47 -28.77 16.40
CA ILE A 288 0.73 -29.18 15.20
C ILE A 288 -0.58 -29.80 15.66
N HIS A 289 -1.70 -29.26 15.18
CA HIS A 289 -3.04 -29.78 15.40
C HIS A 289 -3.73 -30.01 14.06
N ALA A 290 -4.03 -31.27 13.75
CA ALA A 290 -4.57 -31.68 12.45
C ALA A 290 -5.80 -32.58 12.62
N ASN A 291 -6.84 -32.33 11.82
CA ASN A 291 -7.93 -33.30 11.68
C ASN A 291 -7.51 -34.52 10.84
N GLY A 292 -6.55 -34.33 9.93
CA GLY A 292 -5.93 -35.41 9.17
C GLY A 292 -4.76 -36.07 9.88
N ASN A 293 -3.96 -36.79 9.12
CA ASN A 293 -2.70 -37.40 9.51
C ASN A 293 -1.58 -36.35 9.65
N ILE A 294 -0.59 -36.65 10.49
CA ILE A 294 0.64 -35.87 10.60
C ILE A 294 1.82 -36.76 10.21
N ARG A 295 2.59 -36.37 9.18
CA ARG A 295 3.93 -36.88 8.90
C ARG A 295 4.96 -35.82 9.31
N TYR A 296 5.88 -36.16 10.20
CA TYR A 296 6.82 -35.19 10.80
C TYR A 296 8.28 -35.63 10.70
N ASN A 297 9.09 -34.83 10.00
CA ASN A 297 10.54 -35.00 9.85
C ASN A 297 11.36 -33.86 10.47
N GLY A 298 10.72 -32.91 11.16
CA GLY A 298 11.37 -31.75 11.76
C GLY A 298 12.22 -32.08 13.00
N GLY A 299 12.95 -31.09 13.50
CA GLY A 299 13.82 -31.20 14.67
C GLY A 299 13.08 -31.22 16.01
N LYS A 300 13.83 -31.54 17.08
CA LYS A 300 13.39 -31.60 18.49
C LYS A 300 14.32 -30.81 19.43
N SER A 301 15.21 -29.95 18.92
CA SER A 301 16.13 -29.18 19.78
C SER A 301 15.41 -27.98 20.46
N GLY A 302 15.59 -27.85 21.78
CA GLY A 302 14.87 -26.88 22.62
C GLY A 302 13.55 -27.44 23.16
N ALA A 303 12.47 -26.66 23.13
CA ALA A 303 11.13 -27.14 23.50
C ALA A 303 10.62 -28.15 22.47
N ALA A 304 10.35 -29.38 22.90
CA ALA A 304 9.93 -30.46 22.01
C ALA A 304 8.52 -30.22 21.46
N PRO A 305 8.24 -30.55 20.18
CA PRO A 305 6.96 -30.26 19.55
C PRO A 305 5.82 -31.05 20.20
N THR A 306 4.62 -30.49 20.13
CA THR A 306 3.37 -31.21 20.44
C THR A 306 2.61 -31.50 19.15
N LEU A 307 2.38 -32.79 18.88
CA LEU A 307 1.65 -33.27 17.71
C LEU A 307 0.29 -33.82 18.16
N ARG A 308 -0.80 -33.27 17.62
CA ARG A 308 -2.18 -33.69 17.88
C ARG A 308 -2.88 -33.99 16.55
N SER A 309 -3.31 -35.23 16.37
CA SER A 309 -3.93 -35.69 15.11
C SER A 309 -5.21 -36.46 15.39
N ARG A 310 -6.28 -36.19 14.64
CA ARG A 310 -7.43 -37.10 14.60
C ARG A 310 -7.21 -38.30 13.68
N GLY A 311 -6.19 -38.26 12.82
CA GLY A 311 -5.68 -39.40 12.07
C GLY A 311 -4.50 -40.08 12.77
N ASN A 312 -3.54 -40.52 11.97
CA ASN A 312 -2.29 -41.14 12.40
C ASN A 312 -1.16 -40.10 12.53
N ILE A 313 -0.19 -40.37 13.40
CA ILE A 313 1.07 -39.61 13.47
C ILE A 313 2.21 -40.52 13.04
N THR A 314 3.02 -40.10 12.08
CA THR A 314 4.27 -40.76 11.68
C THR A 314 5.43 -39.78 11.84
N ALA A 315 6.38 -40.06 12.73
CA ALA A 315 7.61 -39.31 12.84
C ALA A 315 8.80 -40.09 12.27
N THR A 316 9.59 -39.47 11.41
CA THR A 316 10.73 -40.10 10.71
C THR A 316 12.11 -39.59 11.12
N ALA A 317 12.14 -38.64 12.06
CA ALA A 317 13.37 -38.05 12.63
C ALA A 317 13.18 -37.78 14.13
N ALA A 318 13.72 -36.67 14.66
CA ALA A 318 13.94 -36.42 16.08
C ALA A 318 12.78 -36.72 17.05
N GLY A 319 11.52 -36.69 16.57
CA GLY A 319 10.32 -37.08 17.30
C GLY A 319 9.59 -35.89 17.89
N ALA A 320 8.90 -36.09 19.01
CA ALA A 320 8.07 -35.07 19.64
C ALA A 320 8.06 -35.18 21.17
N GLY A 321 7.71 -34.09 21.85
CA GLY A 321 7.45 -34.11 23.28
C GLY A 321 6.15 -34.86 23.59
N LEU A 322 5.12 -34.58 22.78
CA LEU A 322 3.84 -35.28 22.84
C LEU A 322 3.40 -35.70 21.43
N ALA A 323 3.08 -36.97 21.26
CA ALA A 323 2.34 -37.48 20.10
C ALA A 323 0.98 -38.00 20.56
N HIS A 324 -0.08 -37.22 20.28
CA HIS A 324 -1.46 -37.54 20.65
C HIS A 324 -2.30 -37.80 19.40
N ALA A 325 -2.71 -39.05 19.18
CA ALA A 325 -3.45 -39.47 17.99
C ALA A 325 -4.72 -40.27 18.33
N ASN A 326 -5.80 -40.01 17.61
CA ASN A 326 -6.95 -40.94 17.58
C ASN A 326 -6.61 -42.21 16.76
N GLY A 327 -5.70 -42.10 15.81
CA GLY A 327 -5.14 -43.22 15.06
C GLY A 327 -3.88 -43.79 15.70
N GLN A 328 -3.07 -44.43 14.87
CA GLN A 328 -1.78 -45.01 15.25
C GLN A 328 -0.71 -43.93 15.36
N VAL A 329 0.21 -44.11 16.31
CA VAL A 329 1.48 -43.36 16.36
C VAL A 329 2.60 -44.27 15.88
N ARG A 330 3.38 -43.80 14.91
CA ARG A 330 4.49 -44.52 14.31
C ARG A 330 5.78 -43.70 14.40
N GLY A 331 6.85 -44.32 14.89
CA GLY A 331 8.21 -43.77 14.88
C GLY A 331 9.11 -44.61 13.98
N GLU A 332 9.82 -43.98 13.06
CA GLU A 332 10.72 -44.65 12.11
C GLU A 332 12.10 -43.99 12.12
N GLY A 333 13.15 -44.80 12.01
CA GLY A 333 14.52 -44.30 11.92
C GLY A 333 15.12 -44.05 13.29
N TRP A 334 15.44 -42.78 13.60
CA TRP A 334 16.05 -42.35 14.86
C TRP A 334 15.23 -41.23 15.46
N GLY A 335 15.01 -41.26 16.77
CA GLY A 335 14.21 -40.25 17.46
C GLY A 335 13.57 -40.76 18.72
N ARG A 336 12.85 -39.87 19.41
CA ARG A 336 12.12 -40.23 20.62
C ARG A 336 10.82 -39.44 20.77
N PHE A 337 9.75 -40.14 21.10
CA PHE A 337 8.57 -39.53 21.71
C PHE A 337 8.75 -39.47 23.23
N ASP A 338 8.57 -38.31 23.85
CA ASP A 338 8.63 -38.24 25.33
C ASP A 338 7.34 -38.80 25.93
N THR A 339 6.19 -38.44 25.36
CA THR A 339 4.88 -39.02 25.68
C THR A 339 4.13 -39.42 24.41
N VAL A 340 3.54 -40.63 24.42
CA VAL A 340 2.62 -41.12 23.40
C VAL A 340 1.24 -41.33 24.01
N ALA A 341 0.23 -40.79 23.36
CA ALA A 341 -1.18 -41.01 23.66
C ALA A 341 -1.88 -41.42 22.35
N ALA A 342 -1.94 -42.73 22.08
CA ALA A 342 -2.44 -43.25 20.80
C ALA A 342 -3.64 -44.16 21.02
N ARG A 343 -4.76 -43.87 20.34
CA ARG A 343 -5.94 -44.75 20.37
C ARG A 343 -5.90 -45.85 19.31
N GLY A 344 -5.04 -45.76 18.30
CA GLY A 344 -4.84 -46.77 17.26
C GLY A 344 -3.62 -47.67 17.45
N GLY A 345 -2.83 -47.45 18.51
CA GLY A 345 -1.62 -48.22 18.83
C GLY A 345 -0.31 -47.48 18.55
N LEU A 346 0.81 -48.07 18.98
CA LEU A 346 2.16 -47.53 18.81
C LEU A 346 3.03 -48.53 18.04
N THR A 347 3.76 -48.06 17.03
CA THR A 347 4.75 -48.86 16.30
C THR A 347 6.05 -48.10 16.20
N LEU A 348 7.14 -48.71 16.66
CA LEU A 348 8.48 -48.14 16.61
C LEU A 348 9.38 -49.06 15.79
N THR A 349 10.12 -48.48 14.84
CA THR A 349 11.05 -49.21 13.96
C THR A 349 12.39 -48.49 13.92
N GLY A 350 13.47 -49.24 13.67
CA GLY A 350 14.83 -48.72 13.77
C GLY A 350 15.24 -48.44 15.23
N SER A 351 15.96 -47.34 15.45
CA SER A 351 16.42 -46.90 16.78
C SER A 351 15.45 -45.90 17.44
N PHE A 352 14.20 -45.85 16.99
CA PHE A 352 13.19 -44.96 17.55
C PHE A 352 12.69 -45.47 18.90
N SER A 353 12.51 -44.56 19.87
CA SER A 353 12.06 -44.91 21.23
C SER A 353 10.85 -44.08 21.68
N ALA A 354 10.18 -44.55 22.74
CA ALA A 354 9.16 -43.78 23.44
C ALA A 354 9.47 -43.78 24.94
N GLY A 355 9.23 -42.66 25.62
CA GLY A 355 9.34 -42.54 27.08
C GLY A 355 8.09 -43.09 27.77
N THR A 356 7.08 -42.24 27.91
CA THR A 356 5.80 -42.58 28.51
C THR A 356 4.79 -42.95 27.44
N VAL A 357 4.14 -44.12 27.57
CA VAL A 357 3.03 -44.52 26.70
C VAL A 357 1.77 -44.62 27.56
N ARG A 358 0.77 -43.80 27.25
CA ARG A 358 -0.51 -43.82 27.98
C ARG A 358 -1.32 -45.06 27.58
N PRO A 359 -1.98 -45.75 28.54
CA PRO A 359 -2.93 -46.82 28.23
C PRO A 359 -4.03 -46.33 27.30
N ARG A 360 -4.39 -47.14 26.31
CA ARG A 360 -5.36 -46.80 25.26
C ARG A 360 -6.68 -46.26 25.82
N ASP A 361 -7.18 -46.87 26.89
CA ASP A 361 -8.47 -46.56 27.49
C ASP A 361 -8.47 -45.25 28.30
N THR A 362 -7.29 -44.65 28.54
CA THR A 362 -7.13 -43.36 29.25
C THR A 362 -6.87 -42.19 28.29
N VAL A 363 -6.85 -42.44 26.98
CA VAL A 363 -6.56 -41.41 25.97
C VAL A 363 -7.86 -40.78 25.49
N GLU A 364 -8.10 -39.54 25.90
CA GLU A 364 -9.20 -38.72 25.40
C GLU A 364 -9.10 -38.49 23.88
N PRO A 365 -10.22 -38.44 23.15
CA PRO A 365 -10.17 -38.11 21.73
C PRO A 365 -9.61 -36.71 21.47
N VAL A 366 -8.83 -36.57 20.40
CA VAL A 366 -8.36 -35.27 19.90
C VAL A 366 -9.56 -34.45 19.39
N VAL A 367 -9.71 -33.24 19.94
CA VAL A 367 -10.76 -32.26 19.58
C VAL A 367 -10.59 -31.84 18.11
N PRO A 368 -11.67 -31.73 17.32
CA PRO A 368 -11.56 -31.23 15.94
C PRO A 368 -11.08 -29.78 15.88
N VAL A 369 -10.23 -29.50 14.91
CA VAL A 369 -9.92 -28.15 14.43
C VAL A 369 -11.06 -27.70 13.51
N SER A 370 -11.53 -26.47 13.69
CA SER A 370 -12.40 -25.77 12.75
C SER A 370 -11.82 -24.40 12.49
N ILE A 371 -11.52 -24.11 11.24
CA ILE A 371 -10.92 -22.84 10.81
C ILE A 371 -12.01 -21.99 10.14
N PRO A 372 -12.24 -20.74 10.60
CA PRO A 372 -13.18 -19.85 9.94
C PRO A 372 -12.83 -19.61 8.48
N GLU A 373 -13.84 -19.58 7.60
CA GLU A 373 -13.64 -19.27 6.20
C GLU A 373 -13.11 -17.84 6.02
N VAL A 374 -12.11 -17.68 5.16
CA VAL A 374 -11.60 -16.36 4.77
C VAL A 374 -12.69 -15.62 3.97
N PRO A 375 -13.11 -14.40 4.41
CA PRO A 375 -14.09 -13.60 3.68
C PRO A 375 -13.64 -13.23 2.26
N GLU A 376 -14.60 -13.01 1.38
CA GLU A 376 -14.35 -12.54 0.03
C GLU A 376 -13.97 -11.05 0.00
N VAL A 377 -12.92 -10.74 -0.75
CA VAL A 377 -12.58 -9.37 -1.14
C VAL A 377 -13.53 -8.94 -2.26
N GLN A 378 -14.25 -7.84 -2.03
CA GLN A 378 -15.10 -7.18 -3.02
C GLN A 378 -14.63 -5.74 -3.21
N MET A 379 -14.81 -5.20 -4.42
CA MET A 379 -14.47 -3.81 -4.75
C MET A 379 -15.65 -3.13 -5.42
N PRO A 380 -15.99 -1.89 -5.01
CA PRO A 380 -17.03 -1.11 -5.67
C PRO A 380 -16.59 -0.76 -7.09
N GLY A 381 -17.50 -0.77 -8.06
CA GLY A 381 -17.17 -0.33 -9.42
C GLY A 381 -17.00 1.19 -9.47
N TYR A 382 -15.95 1.69 -10.13
CA TYR A 382 -15.83 3.11 -10.46
C TYR A 382 -16.29 3.37 -11.89
N ARG A 383 -16.98 4.50 -12.08
CA ARG A 383 -17.34 5.02 -13.40
C ARG A 383 -16.75 6.41 -13.59
N ILE A 384 -15.68 6.47 -14.38
CA ILE A 384 -15.06 7.69 -14.88
C ILE A 384 -15.76 8.09 -16.18
N ASP A 385 -16.18 9.36 -16.25
CA ASP A 385 -16.73 9.96 -17.46
C ASP A 385 -16.38 11.47 -17.52
N VAL A 386 -15.53 11.86 -18.46
CA VAL A 386 -15.10 13.27 -18.59
C VAL A 386 -16.16 14.15 -19.24
N TYR A 387 -17.07 13.61 -20.06
CA TYR A 387 -17.99 14.42 -20.86
C TYR A 387 -18.90 15.31 -20.01
N PRO A 388 -19.51 14.82 -18.92
CA PRO A 388 -20.36 15.63 -18.05
C PRO A 388 -19.60 16.77 -17.33
N LEU A 389 -18.28 16.62 -17.15
CA LEU A 389 -17.43 17.61 -16.49
C LEU A 389 -17.12 18.83 -17.39
N ARG A 390 -17.48 18.80 -18.68
CA ARG A 390 -17.23 19.89 -19.64
C ARG A 390 -17.79 21.23 -19.14
N ALA A 391 -18.97 21.23 -18.54
CA ALA A 391 -19.64 22.47 -18.09
C ALA A 391 -19.01 23.08 -16.83
N ALA A 392 -18.28 22.28 -16.04
CA ALA A 392 -17.62 22.73 -14.82
C ALA A 392 -16.19 23.24 -15.08
N ALA A 393 -15.68 23.09 -16.30
CA ALA A 393 -14.32 23.49 -16.65
C ALA A 393 -14.20 24.99 -16.90
N ASN A 394 -13.07 25.58 -16.49
CA ASN A 394 -12.76 26.99 -16.75
C ASN A 394 -12.38 27.24 -18.21
N TYR A 395 -11.68 26.28 -18.80
CA TYR A 395 -11.22 26.32 -20.18
C TYR A 395 -11.60 25.03 -20.88
N VAL A 396 -12.43 25.13 -21.91
CA VAL A 396 -12.86 23.99 -22.75
C VAL A 396 -12.24 24.17 -24.14
N PHE A 397 -11.34 23.27 -24.50
CA PHE A 397 -10.59 23.27 -25.76
C PHE A 397 -11.22 22.33 -26.79
N GLU A 398 -11.60 22.90 -27.93
CA GLU A 398 -12.22 22.19 -29.05
C GLU A 398 -11.58 22.66 -30.36
N TYR A 399 -11.46 21.76 -31.35
CA TYR A 399 -10.95 22.11 -32.67
C TYR A 399 -12.10 22.26 -33.66
N VAL A 400 -12.49 23.51 -33.95
CA VAL A 400 -13.68 23.83 -34.74
C VAL A 400 -13.29 24.72 -35.92
N GLY A 401 -13.68 24.34 -37.13
CA GLY A 401 -13.46 25.17 -38.33
C GLY A 401 -11.99 25.47 -38.62
N ASN A 402 -11.10 24.49 -38.39
CA ASN A 402 -9.64 24.59 -38.56
C ASN A 402 -8.97 25.61 -37.62
N ARG A 403 -9.51 25.78 -36.41
CA ARG A 403 -9.04 26.72 -35.39
C ARG A 403 -9.18 26.08 -34.01
N ILE A 404 -8.29 26.47 -33.10
CA ILE A 404 -8.43 26.14 -31.67
C ILE A 404 -9.44 27.12 -31.08
N GLN A 405 -10.59 26.59 -30.68
CA GLN A 405 -11.62 27.30 -29.96
C GLN A 405 -11.46 27.01 -28.46
N VAL A 406 -11.59 28.06 -27.65
CA VAL A 406 -11.57 27.96 -26.18
C VAL A 406 -12.84 28.61 -25.65
N GLN A 407 -13.70 27.82 -25.02
CA GLN A 407 -14.79 28.36 -24.23
C GLN A 407 -14.25 28.65 -22.83
N VAL A 408 -14.36 29.92 -22.41
CA VAL A 408 -13.92 30.39 -21.09
C VAL A 408 -15.15 30.61 -20.21
N SER A 409 -15.10 30.10 -19.00
CA SER A 409 -16.17 30.21 -18.02
C SER A 409 -15.63 30.37 -16.60
N GLN A 410 -16.21 31.28 -15.83
CA GLN A 410 -15.90 31.49 -14.41
C GLN A 410 -14.42 31.84 -14.17
N VAL A 411 -13.83 32.66 -15.04
CA VAL A 411 -12.45 33.15 -14.90
C VAL A 411 -12.47 34.66 -14.70
N ALA A 412 -12.12 35.14 -13.51
CA ALA A 412 -11.94 36.57 -13.30
C ALA A 412 -10.91 37.13 -14.28
N GLY A 413 -11.12 38.33 -14.80
CA GLY A 413 -10.25 38.96 -15.81
C GLY A 413 -10.56 38.57 -17.26
N ILE A 414 -11.37 37.53 -17.52
CA ILE A 414 -11.82 37.18 -18.88
C ILE A 414 -13.34 36.98 -18.86
N PRO A 415 -14.13 37.79 -19.60
CA PRO A 415 -15.56 37.57 -19.69
C PRO A 415 -15.91 36.18 -20.22
N ASP A 416 -16.94 35.56 -19.65
CA ASP A 416 -17.41 34.27 -20.15
C ASP A 416 -17.75 34.32 -21.64
N GLY A 417 -17.49 33.22 -22.34
CA GLY A 417 -17.87 33.04 -23.74
C GLY A 417 -16.83 32.32 -24.57
N THR A 418 -17.10 32.30 -25.88
CA THR A 418 -16.27 31.60 -26.85
C THR A 418 -15.17 32.50 -27.39
N TYR A 419 -13.96 31.95 -27.46
CA TYR A 419 -12.74 32.58 -27.95
C TYR A 419 -12.02 31.65 -28.92
N VAL A 420 -11.07 32.20 -29.66
CA VAL A 420 -10.11 31.44 -30.47
C VAL A 420 -8.69 31.85 -30.07
N LEU A 421 -7.75 30.92 -30.16
CA LEU A 421 -6.33 31.22 -29.99
C LEU A 421 -5.74 31.76 -31.30
N GLY A 422 -4.95 32.82 -31.18
CA GLY A 422 -4.23 33.43 -32.29
C GLY A 422 -2.98 34.17 -31.83
N GLU A 423 -2.29 34.73 -32.80
CA GLU A 423 -1.09 35.53 -32.58
C GLU A 423 -1.48 36.99 -32.33
N ARG A 424 -0.70 37.72 -31.54
CA ARG A 424 -0.76 39.17 -31.56
C ARG A 424 -0.03 39.72 -32.78
N GLN A 425 -0.31 40.98 -33.12
CA GLN A 425 0.38 41.69 -34.22
C GLN A 425 1.91 41.74 -34.06
N ASP A 426 2.40 41.64 -32.83
CA ASP A 426 3.82 41.60 -32.50
C ASP A 426 4.42 40.17 -32.53
N GLY A 427 3.65 39.15 -32.95
CA GLY A 427 4.10 37.77 -33.11
C GLY A 427 4.00 36.90 -31.86
N ARG A 428 3.52 37.44 -30.74
CA ARG A 428 3.30 36.66 -29.51
C ARG A 428 2.17 35.65 -29.69
N LYS A 429 2.34 34.43 -29.21
CA LYS A 429 1.43 33.31 -29.46
C LYS A 429 0.35 33.17 -28.39
N ASP A 430 -0.69 32.39 -28.72
CA ASP A 430 -1.75 31.91 -27.82
C ASP A 430 -2.53 32.99 -27.07
N TRP A 431 -2.83 34.09 -27.76
CA TRP A 431 -3.75 35.10 -27.25
C TRP A 431 -5.19 34.74 -27.60
N LEU A 432 -6.08 34.88 -26.61
CA LEU A 432 -7.51 34.77 -26.79
C LEU A 432 -8.03 36.03 -27.47
N CYS A 433 -8.83 35.85 -28.53
CA CYS A 433 -9.67 36.89 -29.10
C CYS A 433 -11.04 36.33 -29.49
N ARG A 434 -12.03 37.21 -29.67
CA ARG A 434 -13.35 36.77 -30.14
C ARG A 434 -13.21 36.18 -31.56
N PRO A 435 -14.01 35.17 -31.95
CA PRO A 435 -13.89 34.53 -33.26
C PRO A 435 -13.91 35.49 -34.46
N GLY A 436 -14.66 36.59 -34.38
CA GLY A 436 -14.73 37.63 -35.41
C GLY A 436 -13.50 38.55 -35.49
N ASP A 437 -12.66 38.56 -34.46
CA ASP A 437 -11.44 39.38 -34.37
C ASP A 437 -10.18 38.65 -34.83
N LEU A 438 -10.29 37.37 -35.23
CA LEU A 438 -9.17 36.60 -35.77
C LEU A 438 -9.08 36.73 -37.29
N ARG A 439 -7.95 37.25 -37.81
CA ARG A 439 -7.69 37.38 -39.25
C ARG A 439 -6.33 36.81 -39.60
N ASN A 440 -6.29 35.83 -40.51
CA ASN A 440 -5.06 35.14 -40.94
C ASN A 440 -4.20 34.64 -39.76
N GLY A 441 -4.84 34.11 -38.71
CA GLY A 441 -4.16 33.64 -37.50
C GLY A 441 -3.77 34.73 -36.50
N VAL A 442 -4.01 36.02 -36.81
CA VAL A 442 -3.67 37.15 -35.93
C VAL A 442 -4.92 37.74 -35.28
N CYS A 443 -4.91 37.82 -33.95
CA CYS A 443 -5.90 38.49 -33.13
C CYS A 443 -5.78 40.01 -33.29
N GLN A 444 -6.82 40.63 -33.87
CA GLN A 444 -6.91 42.08 -34.05
C GLN A 444 -7.25 42.80 -32.74
N ARG A 445 -7.99 42.12 -31.86
CA ARG A 445 -8.37 42.61 -30.52
C ARG A 445 -8.09 41.51 -29.50
N PRO A 446 -6.83 41.37 -29.06
CA PRO A 446 -6.47 40.39 -28.04
C PRO A 446 -7.14 40.76 -26.71
N VAL A 447 -7.61 39.74 -25.97
CA VAL A 447 -8.27 39.89 -24.67
C VAL A 447 -7.29 39.54 -23.55
N ALA A 448 -6.77 38.31 -23.55
CA ALA A 448 -5.78 37.84 -22.59
C ALA A 448 -4.97 36.68 -23.21
N THR A 449 -3.84 36.34 -22.61
CA THR A 449 -3.19 35.04 -22.85
C THR A 449 -3.44 34.13 -21.65
N ILE A 450 -3.69 32.85 -21.92
CA ILE A 450 -3.75 31.79 -20.91
C ILE A 450 -2.51 30.88 -20.97
N CYS A 451 -1.53 31.22 -21.82
CA CYS A 451 -0.29 30.48 -22.05
C CYS A 451 0.91 31.30 -21.56
N GLN A 452 1.82 30.62 -20.86
CA GLN A 452 3.18 31.08 -20.65
C GLN A 452 4.13 30.10 -21.34
N GLY A 453 4.46 30.36 -22.61
CA GLY A 453 5.41 29.54 -23.38
C GLY A 453 6.84 29.61 -22.82
N PHE A 454 7.78 28.86 -23.42
CA PHE A 454 9.22 29.02 -23.12
C PHE A 454 9.75 30.40 -23.48
N SER A 455 9.08 31.04 -24.44
CA SER A 455 9.13 32.48 -24.70
C SER A 455 7.73 32.95 -25.10
N GLU A 456 7.50 34.25 -25.12
CA GLU A 456 6.20 34.82 -25.57
C GLU A 456 5.89 34.52 -27.05
N TYR A 457 6.88 34.06 -27.82
CA TYR A 457 6.77 33.72 -29.25
C TYR A 457 6.57 32.22 -29.49
N ASN A 458 6.53 31.40 -28.44
CA ASN A 458 6.23 29.98 -28.53
C ASN A 458 4.80 29.71 -28.07
N ALA A 459 4.06 28.94 -28.85
CA ALA A 459 2.74 28.47 -28.46
C ALA A 459 2.88 27.38 -27.38
N CYS A 460 2.00 27.41 -26.38
CA CYS A 460 1.77 26.33 -25.45
C CYS A 460 0.84 25.27 -26.03
N PHE A 461 -0.17 25.70 -26.80
CA PHE A 461 -1.27 24.83 -27.24
C PHE A 461 -1.14 24.47 -28.70
N THR A 462 -1.12 23.18 -29.01
CA THR A 462 -1.18 22.69 -30.39
C THR A 462 -2.18 21.56 -30.52
N TYR A 463 -2.70 21.37 -31.73
CA TYR A 463 -3.63 20.31 -32.07
C TYR A 463 -3.23 19.65 -33.38
N ASP A 464 -3.15 18.32 -33.39
CA ASP A 464 -2.97 17.51 -34.61
C ASP A 464 -3.85 16.26 -34.52
N ARG A 465 -4.77 16.08 -35.49
CA ARG A 465 -5.57 14.85 -35.69
C ARG A 465 -6.17 14.23 -34.41
N GLY A 466 -6.81 15.03 -33.57
CA GLY A 466 -7.45 14.53 -32.34
C GLY A 466 -6.54 14.51 -31.11
N LYS A 467 -5.29 14.95 -31.23
CA LYS A 467 -4.33 15.06 -30.13
C LYS A 467 -4.00 16.51 -29.82
N TRP A 468 -4.20 16.89 -28.57
CA TRP A 468 -3.77 18.13 -27.97
C TRP A 468 -2.37 17.99 -27.39
N THR A 469 -1.57 19.05 -27.48
CA THR A 469 -0.32 19.17 -26.72
C THR A 469 -0.32 20.49 -25.97
N VAL A 470 0.01 20.43 -24.68
CA VAL A 470 0.25 21.58 -23.80
C VAL A 470 1.73 21.55 -23.41
N ASP A 471 2.57 22.46 -23.91
CA ASP A 471 4.01 22.46 -23.64
C ASP A 471 4.55 23.88 -23.47
N GLY A 472 5.10 24.20 -22.29
CA GLY A 472 5.57 25.56 -22.01
C GLY A 472 6.19 25.72 -20.62
N THR A 473 6.03 26.90 -20.03
CA THR A 473 6.44 27.16 -18.65
C THR A 473 5.29 26.92 -17.69
N SER A 474 4.11 27.47 -18.00
CA SER A 474 2.87 27.33 -17.22
C SER A 474 1.65 27.75 -18.05
N MET A 475 0.45 27.67 -17.47
CA MET A 475 -0.79 28.20 -18.04
C MET A 475 -1.65 28.87 -16.96
N ALA A 476 -2.67 29.61 -17.38
CA ALA A 476 -3.63 30.18 -16.45
C ALA A 476 -4.32 29.07 -15.64
N ARG A 477 -4.52 29.34 -14.35
CA ARG A 477 -4.93 28.33 -13.37
C ARG A 477 -6.39 27.93 -13.50
N GLY A 478 -6.70 26.71 -13.07
CA GLY A 478 -8.06 26.18 -13.03
C GLY A 478 -8.22 24.86 -13.77
N VAL A 479 -9.46 24.52 -14.11
CA VAL A 479 -9.82 23.25 -14.78
C VAL A 479 -9.77 23.42 -16.30
N ALA A 480 -8.99 22.59 -16.97
CA ALA A 480 -8.82 22.58 -18.42
C ALA A 480 -9.32 21.26 -19.01
N TRP A 481 -10.33 21.34 -19.87
CA TRP A 481 -10.98 20.21 -20.52
C TRP A 481 -10.66 20.18 -22.02
N PHE A 482 -10.27 19.02 -22.53
CA PHE A 482 -9.83 18.83 -23.91
C PHE A 482 -10.66 17.76 -24.62
N ASP A 483 -11.19 18.10 -25.78
CA ASP A 483 -11.86 17.14 -26.66
C ASP A 483 -10.86 16.36 -27.51
N GLY A 484 -10.39 15.22 -26.99
CA GLY A 484 -9.44 14.32 -27.65
C GLY A 484 -8.37 13.77 -26.72
N ASP A 485 -7.32 13.21 -27.32
CA ASP A 485 -6.12 12.80 -26.60
C ASP A 485 -5.34 14.03 -26.12
N LEU A 486 -4.67 13.96 -24.98
CA LEU A 486 -3.90 15.06 -24.40
C LEU A 486 -2.48 14.64 -24.04
N GLN A 487 -1.51 15.38 -24.55
CA GLN A 487 -0.12 15.33 -24.07
C GLN A 487 0.20 16.57 -23.23
N VAL A 488 0.62 16.36 -21.98
CA VAL A 488 1.17 17.42 -21.14
C VAL A 488 2.70 17.35 -21.17
N GLY A 489 3.31 18.38 -21.75
CA GLY A 489 4.74 18.58 -21.92
C GLY A 489 5.41 19.23 -20.72
N ASN A 490 6.57 19.85 -20.94
CA ASN A 490 7.34 20.48 -19.87
C ASN A 490 6.56 21.64 -19.25
N GLY A 491 6.84 21.91 -17.98
CA GLY A 491 6.28 23.07 -17.27
C GLY A 491 5.90 22.76 -15.83
N THR A 492 5.42 23.77 -15.11
CA THR A 492 4.65 23.55 -13.88
C THR A 492 3.26 24.17 -14.03
N TYR A 493 2.24 23.32 -13.94
CA TYR A 493 0.85 23.68 -14.17
C TYR A 493 0.08 23.59 -12.87
N VAL A 494 -0.69 24.63 -12.53
CA VAL A 494 -1.60 24.60 -11.38
C VAL A 494 -3.01 24.42 -11.93
N ASN A 495 -3.29 23.19 -12.33
CA ASN A 495 -4.42 22.86 -13.19
C ASN A 495 -4.94 21.45 -12.93
N THR A 496 -6.24 21.30 -13.14
CA THR A 496 -6.86 20.00 -13.37
C THR A 496 -6.93 19.77 -14.88
N PHE A 497 -6.31 18.70 -15.39
CA PHE A 497 -6.39 18.35 -16.81
C PHE A 497 -7.38 17.22 -17.04
N LEU A 498 -8.37 17.48 -17.88
CA LEU A 498 -9.44 16.58 -18.26
C LEU A 498 -9.35 16.28 -19.77
N ALA A 499 -9.26 15.01 -20.15
CA ALA A 499 -9.17 14.59 -21.56
C ALA A 499 -10.25 13.56 -21.90
N THR A 500 -11.05 13.80 -22.95
CA THR A 500 -12.05 12.81 -23.40
C THR A 500 -11.41 11.55 -24.00
N GLY A 501 -10.18 11.66 -24.52
CA GLY A 501 -9.36 10.58 -25.03
C GLY A 501 -8.40 10.00 -23.98
N ASN A 502 -7.18 9.67 -24.40
CA ASN A 502 -6.07 9.25 -23.55
C ASN A 502 -5.26 10.46 -23.07
N LEU A 503 -4.54 10.31 -21.97
CA LEU A 503 -3.63 11.33 -21.47
C LEU A 503 -2.22 10.75 -21.36
N ASN A 504 -1.22 11.47 -21.84
CA ASN A 504 0.16 11.13 -21.58
C ASN A 504 0.97 12.34 -21.17
N THR A 505 2.11 12.08 -20.53
CA THR A 505 3.01 13.15 -20.14
C THR A 505 4.39 12.98 -20.78
N SER A 506 5.12 14.08 -20.90
CA SER A 506 6.43 14.10 -21.55
C SER A 506 7.36 15.15 -20.95
N GLY A 507 8.67 14.97 -21.15
CA GLY A 507 9.68 15.90 -20.64
C GLY A 507 9.78 15.95 -19.11
N SER A 508 10.25 17.08 -18.59
CA SER A 508 10.28 17.38 -17.15
C SER A 508 9.09 18.27 -16.81
N HIS A 509 8.11 17.72 -16.11
CA HIS A 509 6.87 18.44 -15.84
C HIS A 509 6.32 18.14 -14.45
N ARG A 510 5.58 19.12 -13.95
CA ARG A 510 4.85 19.03 -12.69
C ARG A 510 3.44 19.57 -12.86
N THR A 511 2.43 18.78 -12.49
CA THR A 511 1.05 19.25 -12.42
C THR A 511 0.62 19.24 -10.97
N VAL A 512 0.04 20.35 -10.51
CA VAL A 512 -0.47 20.54 -9.17
C VAL A 512 -1.95 20.86 -9.28
N SER A 513 -2.80 20.00 -8.75
CA SER A 513 -4.25 20.26 -8.72
C SER A 513 -4.55 21.52 -7.90
N PRO A 514 -5.58 22.31 -8.25
CA PRO A 514 -5.88 23.57 -7.59
C PRO A 514 -6.02 23.50 -6.06
N ASN A 515 -6.68 22.45 -5.54
CA ASN A 515 -6.87 22.28 -4.10
C ASN A 515 -5.58 21.83 -3.43
N TYR A 516 -4.77 20.95 -4.05
CA TYR A 516 -3.45 20.59 -3.52
C TYR A 516 -2.53 21.81 -3.41
N ALA A 517 -2.61 22.72 -4.38
CA ALA A 517 -1.83 23.95 -4.40
C ALA A 517 -2.24 24.98 -3.32
N GLY A 518 -3.50 24.90 -2.88
CA GLY A 518 -4.12 25.78 -1.89
C GLY A 518 -4.42 27.20 -2.39
N TYR A 519 -5.16 27.95 -1.58
CA TYR A 519 -5.72 29.26 -1.93
C TYR A 519 -4.68 30.28 -2.40
N ALA A 520 -3.54 30.40 -1.72
CA ALA A 520 -2.52 31.39 -2.09
C ALA A 520 -1.96 31.15 -3.50
N THR A 521 -1.68 29.88 -3.83
CA THR A 521 -1.18 29.49 -5.14
C THR A 521 -2.28 29.64 -6.17
N THR A 522 -3.47 29.07 -5.94
CA THR A 522 -4.54 29.00 -6.93
C THR A 522 -5.23 30.34 -7.18
N CYS A 523 -5.60 31.04 -6.11
CA CYS A 523 -6.49 32.20 -6.17
C CYS A 523 -5.76 33.55 -6.14
N ARG A 524 -4.53 33.60 -5.60
CA ARG A 524 -3.68 34.82 -5.57
C ARG A 524 -2.47 34.74 -6.47
N ASN A 525 -2.44 33.72 -7.31
CA ASN A 525 -1.40 33.42 -8.24
C ASN A 525 0.03 33.25 -7.66
N ALA A 526 0.20 32.93 -6.37
CA ALA A 526 1.52 32.76 -5.75
C ALA A 526 2.33 31.60 -6.36
N ALA A 527 3.65 31.58 -6.16
CA ALA A 527 4.49 30.49 -6.68
C ALA A 527 4.15 29.14 -6.01
N PRO A 528 4.01 28.04 -6.76
CA PRO A 528 3.77 26.71 -6.17
C PRO A 528 4.94 26.28 -5.28
N ALA A 529 4.63 25.64 -4.14
CA ALA A 529 5.61 25.19 -3.17
C ALA A 529 6.68 24.27 -3.80
N GLY A 530 7.95 24.49 -3.46
CA GLY A 530 9.06 23.70 -3.99
C GLY A 530 9.41 23.99 -5.46
N THR A 531 8.90 25.09 -6.03
CA THR A 531 9.28 25.56 -7.37
C THR A 531 10.06 26.86 -7.30
N ARG A 532 10.82 27.15 -8.36
CA ARG A 532 11.45 28.47 -8.59
C ARG A 532 10.64 29.32 -9.58
N MET A 533 9.40 28.91 -9.85
CA MET A 533 8.55 29.60 -10.83
C MET A 533 8.15 30.97 -10.28
N GLY A 534 8.42 32.03 -11.03
CA GLY A 534 7.89 33.35 -10.74
C GLY A 534 6.43 33.49 -11.15
N VAL A 535 5.75 34.53 -10.63
CA VAL A 535 4.38 34.85 -11.05
C VAL A 535 4.43 35.50 -12.44
N TYR A 536 3.77 34.89 -13.43
CA TYR A 536 3.66 35.50 -14.76
C TYR A 536 2.66 36.66 -14.70
N SER A 537 3.09 37.86 -15.10
CA SER A 537 2.30 39.08 -14.93
C SER A 537 0.95 39.04 -15.67
N HIS A 538 0.88 38.35 -16.81
CA HIS A 538 -0.37 38.20 -17.57
C HIS A 538 -1.41 37.32 -16.87
N PHE A 539 -1.03 36.54 -15.86
CA PHE A 539 -1.95 35.73 -15.08
C PHE A 539 -2.43 36.41 -13.81
N ALA A 540 -1.89 37.59 -13.45
CA ALA A 540 -2.14 38.21 -12.15
C ALA A 540 -3.63 38.41 -11.83
N GLU A 541 -4.43 38.77 -12.84
CA GLU A 541 -5.87 39.00 -12.72
C GLU A 541 -6.73 37.76 -13.04
N LEU A 542 -6.10 36.67 -13.50
CA LEU A 542 -6.79 35.46 -13.92
C LEU A 542 -7.00 34.53 -12.73
N VAL A 543 -8.25 34.37 -12.31
CA VAL A 543 -8.62 33.57 -11.12
C VAL A 543 -9.82 32.67 -11.43
N PRO A 544 -9.73 31.34 -11.19
CA PRO A 544 -10.87 30.43 -11.38
C PRO A 544 -11.91 30.62 -10.27
N ALA A 545 -12.97 31.37 -10.56
CA ALA A 545 -13.95 31.83 -9.57
C ALA A 545 -14.80 30.70 -8.97
N ASN A 546 -14.93 29.56 -9.63
CA ASN A 546 -15.60 28.37 -9.09
C ASN A 546 -14.78 27.59 -8.07
N LEU A 547 -13.45 27.80 -8.04
CA LEU A 547 -12.55 27.15 -7.09
C LEU A 547 -12.16 28.07 -5.93
N CYS A 548 -12.43 29.37 -6.06
CA CYS A 548 -11.91 30.41 -5.19
C CYS A 548 -13.04 31.22 -4.56
N ASN A 549 -13.12 31.21 -3.23
CA ASN A 549 -13.89 32.18 -2.48
C ASN A 549 -13.00 33.36 -2.12
N ILE A 550 -13.11 34.44 -2.90
CA ILE A 550 -12.26 35.62 -2.74
C ILE A 550 -12.63 36.44 -1.51
N GLU A 551 -13.91 36.47 -1.13
CA GLU A 551 -14.41 37.22 0.03
C GLU A 551 -13.87 36.61 1.32
N ASP A 552 -13.94 35.29 1.46
CA ASP A 552 -13.51 34.58 2.66
C ASP A 552 -12.01 34.23 2.68
N GLY A 553 -11.34 34.32 1.53
CA GLY A 553 -9.91 34.01 1.45
C GLY A 553 -9.60 32.51 1.45
N THR A 554 -10.53 31.68 0.97
CA THR A 554 -10.48 30.21 1.05
C THR A 554 -10.75 29.54 -0.30
N MET A 555 -10.36 28.27 -0.43
CA MET A 555 -10.81 27.42 -1.53
C MET A 555 -12.29 27.04 -1.34
N THR A 556 -13.04 26.83 -2.42
CA THR A 556 -14.44 26.36 -2.32
C THR A 556 -14.56 24.89 -1.92
N GLY A 557 -13.48 24.11 -2.05
CA GLY A 557 -13.46 22.67 -1.77
C GLY A 557 -14.06 21.81 -2.88
N GLU A 558 -14.33 22.38 -4.06
CA GLU A 558 -14.87 21.65 -5.21
C GLU A 558 -14.00 20.42 -5.55
N PRO A 559 -14.57 19.19 -5.59
CA PRO A 559 -13.78 17.96 -5.77
C PRO A 559 -12.98 17.90 -7.07
N LEU A 560 -13.43 18.59 -8.13
CA LEU A 560 -12.70 18.75 -9.39
C LEU A 560 -11.31 19.40 -9.18
N GLY A 561 -11.18 20.27 -8.17
CA GLY A 561 -9.93 20.90 -7.79
C GLY A 561 -8.93 19.96 -7.13
N ASN A 562 -9.32 18.75 -6.71
CA ASN A 562 -8.42 17.74 -6.15
C ASN A 562 -7.69 16.91 -7.23
N ILE A 563 -8.09 17.03 -8.49
CA ILE A 563 -7.63 16.16 -9.58
C ILE A 563 -6.48 16.82 -10.32
N ALA A 564 -5.37 16.09 -10.51
CA ALA A 564 -4.31 16.50 -11.42
C ALA A 564 -4.63 16.05 -12.85
N TYR A 565 -5.01 14.78 -13.02
CA TYR A 565 -5.29 14.17 -14.31
C TYR A 565 -6.53 13.29 -14.27
N LEU A 566 -7.41 13.44 -15.26
CA LEU A 566 -8.53 12.54 -15.50
C LEU A 566 -8.74 12.33 -17.00
N ALA A 567 -8.89 11.07 -17.42
CA ALA A 567 -9.00 10.71 -18.82
C ALA A 567 -10.07 9.65 -19.10
N GLY A 568 -10.71 9.77 -20.26
CA GLY A 568 -11.66 8.80 -20.82
C GLY A 568 -13.10 9.00 -20.39
N GLY A 569 -14.04 8.66 -21.27
CA GLY A 569 -15.46 8.82 -20.97
C GLY A 569 -16.38 8.10 -21.94
N LEU A 570 -17.68 8.20 -21.67
CA LEU A 570 -18.70 7.63 -22.52
C LEU A 570 -19.01 8.62 -23.64
N ALA A 571 -18.53 8.33 -24.85
CA ALA A 571 -18.75 9.23 -25.98
C ALA A 571 -20.26 9.44 -26.24
N PRO A 572 -20.70 10.64 -26.68
CA PRO A 572 -22.11 10.94 -26.98
C PRO A 572 -22.79 10.00 -28.00
N GLY A 573 -22.03 9.19 -28.75
CA GLY A 573 -22.51 8.17 -29.68
C GLY A 573 -22.58 6.74 -29.13
N GLY A 574 -22.25 6.54 -27.85
CA GLY A 574 -22.17 5.24 -27.18
C GLY A 574 -20.78 4.60 -27.27
N GLY A 575 -20.39 3.89 -26.20
CA GLY A 575 -19.08 3.24 -26.07
C GLY A 575 -18.06 4.09 -25.30
N PHE A 576 -17.25 3.42 -24.48
CA PHE A 576 -16.18 4.06 -23.71
C PHE A 576 -14.98 4.34 -24.62
N VAL A 577 -14.49 5.58 -24.63
CA VAL A 577 -13.35 6.02 -25.47
C VAL A 577 -12.22 6.52 -24.58
N GLY A 578 -10.98 6.28 -25.01
CA GLY A 578 -9.79 6.78 -24.33
C GLY A 578 -9.53 6.11 -22.98
N GLY A 579 -9.12 6.93 -22.01
CA GLY A 579 -8.99 6.55 -20.60
C GLY A 579 -7.65 5.94 -20.19
N ASP A 580 -6.72 5.74 -21.11
CA ASP A 580 -5.36 5.39 -20.75
C ASP A 580 -4.61 6.65 -20.27
N ILE A 581 -3.96 6.56 -19.10
CA ILE A 581 -3.05 7.59 -18.57
C ILE A 581 -1.64 7.01 -18.53
N ASP A 582 -0.73 7.60 -19.32
CA ASP A 582 0.68 7.22 -19.41
C ASP A 582 1.58 8.31 -18.83
N LEU A 583 2.09 8.08 -17.61
CA LEU A 583 2.98 9.01 -16.92
C LEU A 583 4.44 8.59 -17.12
N GLY A 584 5.09 9.23 -18.09
CA GLY A 584 6.48 8.93 -18.47
C GLY A 584 7.49 10.00 -18.02
N ALA A 585 8.76 9.79 -18.34
CA ALA A 585 9.85 10.75 -18.14
C ALA A 585 10.05 11.18 -16.67
N SER A 586 10.17 12.49 -16.38
CA SER A 586 10.34 13.05 -15.03
C SER A 586 9.04 13.75 -14.60
N THR A 587 7.98 12.95 -14.41
CA THR A 587 6.64 13.43 -14.02
C THR A 587 6.55 13.68 -12.53
N ARG A 588 5.93 14.80 -12.12
CA ARG A 588 5.34 14.93 -10.79
C ARG A 588 3.86 15.32 -10.88
N ALA A 589 2.97 14.53 -10.31
CA ALA A 589 1.54 14.83 -10.21
C ALA A 589 1.17 15.01 -8.74
N ASP A 590 0.74 16.22 -8.37
CA ASP A 590 0.30 16.57 -7.03
C ASP A 590 -1.22 16.77 -7.04
N GLY A 591 -1.96 15.72 -6.73
CA GLY A 591 -3.40 15.60 -6.84
C GLY A 591 -3.81 14.21 -7.31
N ALA A 592 -5.12 13.95 -7.33
CA ALA A 592 -5.65 12.66 -7.75
C ALA A 592 -5.38 12.39 -9.25
N VAL A 593 -5.08 11.13 -9.56
CA VAL A 593 -4.92 10.63 -10.93
C VAL A 593 -5.96 9.57 -11.19
N MET A 594 -6.89 9.84 -12.12
CA MET A 594 -8.06 9.01 -12.38
C MET A 594 -8.09 8.57 -13.86
N ALA A 595 -7.65 7.34 -14.11
CA ALA A 595 -7.69 6.74 -15.44
C ALA A 595 -9.00 5.98 -15.64
N GLY A 596 -9.79 6.34 -16.65
CA GLY A 596 -10.99 5.59 -16.97
C GLY A 596 -10.73 4.19 -17.53
N ASN A 597 -9.50 3.92 -18.02
CA ASN A 597 -9.06 2.59 -18.43
C ASN A 597 -7.80 2.11 -17.70
N LEU A 598 -6.60 2.39 -18.21
CA LEU A 598 -5.32 1.94 -17.65
C LEU A 598 -4.48 3.11 -17.16
N LEU A 599 -3.79 2.94 -16.04
CA LEU A 599 -2.69 3.81 -15.63
C LEU A 599 -1.35 3.09 -15.87
N ARG A 600 -0.38 3.78 -16.44
CA ARG A 600 1.00 3.29 -16.53
C ARG A 600 1.98 4.35 -16.07
N THR A 601 3.02 3.93 -15.38
CA THR A 601 4.13 4.82 -15.00
C THR A 601 5.46 4.29 -15.52
N GLY A 602 6.34 5.20 -15.91
CA GLY A 602 7.72 4.89 -16.28
C GLY A 602 8.64 6.09 -16.05
N GLY A 603 9.96 5.88 -16.19
CA GLY A 603 10.93 6.93 -15.87
C GLY A 603 11.01 7.23 -14.37
N SER A 604 11.15 8.49 -14.00
CA SER A 604 11.13 9.00 -12.62
C SER A 604 9.80 9.72 -12.36
N THR A 605 8.81 9.01 -11.84
CA THR A 605 7.47 9.56 -11.60
C THR A 605 7.22 9.76 -10.12
N THR A 606 6.63 10.90 -9.73
CA THR A 606 6.18 11.17 -8.37
C THR A 606 4.68 11.43 -8.40
N LEU A 607 3.92 10.65 -7.63
CA LEU A 607 2.47 10.75 -7.50
C LEU A 607 2.13 11.10 -6.05
N ASN A 608 1.52 12.25 -5.83
CA ASN A 608 1.03 12.64 -4.52
C ASN A 608 -0.48 12.75 -4.57
N GLY A 609 -1.18 11.76 -4.03
CA GLY A 609 -2.63 11.73 -4.00
C GLY A 609 -3.23 10.38 -4.34
N ARG A 610 -4.57 10.36 -4.46
CA ARG A 610 -5.34 9.15 -4.75
C ARG A 610 -5.17 8.72 -6.20
N ILE A 611 -5.05 7.42 -6.42
CA ILE A 611 -4.97 6.83 -7.75
C ILE A 611 -6.17 5.92 -7.99
N VAL A 612 -6.85 6.11 -9.11
CA VAL A 612 -7.95 5.27 -9.57
C VAL A 612 -7.71 4.84 -11.00
N SER A 613 -7.92 3.56 -11.30
CA SER A 613 -7.96 3.04 -12.66
C SER A 613 -9.20 2.17 -12.84
N ALA A 614 -10.17 2.62 -13.63
CA ALA A 614 -11.52 2.04 -13.66
C ALA A 614 -11.72 0.92 -14.70
N ALA A 615 -10.77 0.72 -15.63
CA ALA A 615 -10.79 -0.37 -16.61
C ALA A 615 -12.06 -0.47 -17.47
N GLN A 616 -12.70 0.66 -17.79
CA GLN A 616 -14.00 0.70 -18.46
C GLN A 616 -13.96 0.35 -19.96
N ARG A 617 -12.76 0.25 -20.57
CA ARG A 617 -12.64 -0.18 -21.98
C ARG A 617 -12.79 -1.70 -22.09
N ALA A 618 -13.88 -2.15 -22.69
CA ALA A 618 -14.14 -3.55 -22.96
C ALA A 618 -13.04 -4.16 -23.87
N GLY A 619 -12.62 -5.39 -23.58
CA GLY A 619 -11.66 -6.14 -24.40
C GLY A 619 -10.18 -5.76 -24.24
N ALA A 620 -9.83 -4.74 -23.43
CA ALA A 620 -8.45 -4.49 -23.07
C ALA A 620 -7.93 -5.62 -22.16
N SER A 621 -6.91 -6.36 -22.58
CA SER A 621 -6.26 -7.41 -21.77
C SER A 621 -5.02 -6.93 -21.03
N ASP A 622 -4.61 -5.69 -21.28
CA ASP A 622 -3.38 -5.15 -20.74
C ASP A 622 -3.49 -4.94 -19.23
N GLU A 623 -2.39 -5.22 -18.55
CA GLU A 623 -2.24 -5.03 -17.12
C GLU A 623 -1.83 -3.58 -16.82
N ILE A 624 -2.20 -3.10 -15.64
CA ILE A 624 -1.69 -1.82 -15.12
C ILE A 624 -0.25 -2.06 -14.68
N ARG A 625 0.68 -1.33 -15.31
CA ARG A 625 2.11 -1.46 -15.04
C ARG A 625 2.65 -0.18 -14.45
N MET A 626 3.19 -0.25 -13.25
CA MET A 626 3.96 0.84 -12.68
C MET A 626 5.42 0.42 -12.66
N GLY A 627 6.20 1.12 -13.48
CA GLY A 627 7.60 0.84 -13.76
C GLY A 627 8.53 1.98 -13.33
N GLY A 628 9.83 1.81 -13.60
CA GLY A 628 10.83 2.86 -13.37
C GLY A 628 11.10 3.16 -11.90
N SER A 629 11.45 4.41 -11.58
CA SER A 629 11.58 4.93 -10.22
C SER A 629 10.31 5.73 -9.88
N THR A 630 9.26 5.05 -9.45
CA THR A 630 7.99 5.71 -9.07
C THR A 630 7.95 5.93 -7.56
N THR A 631 7.74 7.16 -7.12
CA THR A 631 7.48 7.49 -5.71
C THR A 631 6.01 7.84 -5.55
N MET A 632 5.33 7.17 -4.64
CA MET A 632 4.00 7.56 -4.18
C MET A 632 4.15 8.24 -2.83
N ASP A 633 3.76 9.50 -2.75
CA ASP A 633 3.76 10.27 -1.51
C ASP A 633 2.32 10.49 -1.05
N LEU A 634 1.97 9.87 0.08
CA LEU A 634 0.67 9.99 0.74
C LEU A 634 0.63 11.19 1.70
N GLY A 635 1.67 12.03 1.72
CA GLY A 635 1.63 13.31 2.42
C GLY A 635 0.46 14.18 1.95
N SER A 636 -0.16 14.89 2.89
CA SER A 636 -1.23 15.85 2.59
C SER A 636 -0.68 17.07 1.83
N GLY A 637 -1.48 17.59 0.90
CA GLY A 637 -1.23 18.85 0.19
C GLY A 637 -1.42 20.05 1.12
N SER A 638 -2.01 21.15 0.62
CA SER A 638 -2.58 22.14 1.55
C SER A 638 -3.73 21.53 2.36
N ASP A 639 -4.16 22.22 3.41
CA ASP A 639 -5.34 21.84 4.20
C ASP A 639 -6.63 21.80 3.36
N ASP A 640 -6.62 22.41 2.17
CA ASP A 640 -7.74 22.41 1.21
C ASP A 640 -7.83 21.14 0.36
N TYR A 641 -6.82 20.26 0.42
CA TYR A 641 -6.79 19.00 -0.32
C TYR A 641 -7.23 17.83 0.55
N ASP A 642 -8.37 17.26 0.16
CA ASP A 642 -8.89 16.04 0.76
C ASP A 642 -8.72 14.85 -0.21
N PRO A 643 -7.75 13.94 0.02
CA PRO A 643 -7.58 12.73 -0.79
C PRO A 643 -8.71 11.71 -0.60
N SER A 644 -9.52 11.84 0.45
CA SER A 644 -10.68 11.01 0.74
C SER A 644 -11.99 11.57 0.19
N ALA A 645 -11.96 12.79 -0.37
CA ALA A 645 -13.14 13.41 -0.97
C ALA A 645 -13.76 12.49 -2.03
N PRO A 646 -15.10 12.48 -2.14
CA PRO A 646 -15.80 11.76 -3.19
C PRO A 646 -15.26 12.13 -4.57
N ILE A 647 -15.21 11.15 -5.46
CA ILE A 647 -14.95 11.40 -6.88
C ILE A 647 -16.03 12.39 -7.38
N PRO A 648 -15.68 13.42 -8.17
CA PRO A 648 -16.67 14.34 -8.70
C PRO A 648 -17.84 13.59 -9.34
N CYS A 649 -19.05 14.10 -9.16
CA CYS A 649 -20.25 13.51 -9.75
C CYS A 649 -20.08 13.43 -11.28
N MET A 650 -19.86 12.22 -11.81
CA MET A 650 -19.65 11.99 -13.24
C MET A 650 -20.86 11.35 -13.91
N VAL A 651 -21.63 10.49 -13.24
CA VAL A 651 -22.88 9.92 -13.79
C VAL A 651 -23.88 9.56 -12.67
N ASP A 652 -25.17 9.88 -12.86
CA ASP A 652 -26.33 9.44 -12.06
C ASP A 652 -26.08 9.39 -10.54
N CYS A 653 -25.82 10.56 -9.95
CA CYS A 653 -25.54 10.71 -8.52
C CYS A 653 -26.83 10.63 -7.71
N GLU A 654 -27.37 9.42 -7.56
CA GLU A 654 -28.03 9.10 -6.30
C GLU A 654 -26.96 9.12 -5.19
N PRO A 655 -27.31 9.57 -3.96
CA PRO A 655 -26.39 9.41 -2.83
C PRO A 655 -26.01 7.94 -2.75
N GLU A 656 -24.71 7.65 -2.61
CA GLU A 656 -24.27 6.30 -2.28
C GLU A 656 -25.14 5.81 -1.11
N PRO A 657 -25.67 4.57 -1.14
CA PRO A 657 -26.38 4.05 0.01
C PRO A 657 -25.43 4.14 1.20
N GLU A 658 -25.88 4.83 2.25
CA GLU A 658 -25.14 4.94 3.51
C GLU A 658 -24.65 3.55 3.90
N LEU A 659 -23.34 3.36 3.85
CA LEU A 659 -22.71 2.18 4.41
C LEU A 659 -23.09 2.16 5.89
N GLY A 660 -23.71 1.06 6.30
CA GLY A 660 -24.45 0.92 7.54
C GLY A 660 -23.69 1.32 8.81
N GLU A 661 -24.48 1.50 9.85
CA GLU A 661 -24.14 2.05 11.17
C GLU A 661 -22.83 1.55 11.82
N PRO A 662 -22.26 2.34 12.75
CA PRO A 662 -20.90 2.18 13.26
C PRO A 662 -20.63 0.82 13.90
N VAL A 663 -19.42 0.28 13.70
CA VAL A 663 -18.94 -0.94 14.36
C VAL A 663 -18.32 -0.59 15.71
N GLU A 664 -18.80 -1.24 16.76
CA GLU A 664 -18.35 -1.04 18.13
C GLU A 664 -17.11 -1.90 18.47
N GLY A 665 -15.95 -1.22 18.67
CA GLY A 665 -14.70 -1.77 19.21
C GLY A 665 -13.53 -0.76 19.08
N ASN A 666 -12.49 -0.88 19.92
CA ASN A 666 -11.37 0.07 19.90
C ASN A 666 -10.58 -0.02 18.58
N THR A 667 -10.32 1.12 17.93
CA THR A 667 -9.43 1.17 16.74
C THR A 667 -8.10 1.82 17.13
N ALA A 668 -6.99 1.08 16.96
CA ALA A 668 -5.63 1.62 17.20
C ALA A 668 -4.88 1.82 15.87
N THR A 669 -4.37 3.03 15.64
CA THR A 669 -3.62 3.43 14.44
C THR A 669 -2.26 3.97 14.86
N VAL A 670 -1.19 3.63 14.12
CA VAL A 670 0.13 4.23 14.36
C VAL A 670 0.13 5.63 13.74
N GLN A 671 0.40 6.67 14.52
CA GLN A 671 0.48 8.05 14.02
C GLN A 671 1.88 8.40 13.52
N TRP A 672 2.92 7.95 14.22
CA TRP A 672 4.32 8.08 13.80
C TRP A 672 5.21 7.15 14.61
N SER A 673 6.43 6.92 14.10
CA SER A 673 7.47 6.19 14.83
C SER A 673 8.86 6.73 14.51
N ARG A 674 9.82 6.50 15.40
CA ARG A 674 11.24 6.81 15.19
C ARG A 674 12.12 5.76 15.85
N TYR A 675 13.29 5.51 15.26
CA TYR A 675 14.34 4.79 15.96
C TYR A 675 14.96 5.67 17.06
N LEU A 676 15.24 5.08 18.22
CA LEU A 676 15.95 5.71 19.34
C LEU A 676 17.41 5.27 19.42
#